data_AF-T1KQW2-F1
#
_entry.id   AF-T1KQW2-F1
#
_cell.length_a   1.000
_cell.length_b   1.000
_cell.length_c   1.000
_cell.angle_alpha   90.00
_cell.angle_beta   90.00
_cell.angle_gamma   90.00
#
_symmetry.space_group_name_H-M   'P 1'
#
loop_
_entity.id
_entity.type
_entity.pdbx_description
1 polymer ?
#
loop_
_entity_poly.entity_id
_entity_poly.type
_entity_poly.pdbx_seq_one_letter_code
_entity_poly.pdbx_strand_id
1 'polypeptide(L)'
;METFNLDKLICAIELILYKSLKENSDDSYTHKLIDLVDFVKPELSLDDLYKLNNIVGNALSHETAVNDIELSTAFKLVGTIVSDERFINQRPEVVTSSFNWIIKFSHLLQNEEEPHYDLQYSFLKCINKLCSTESGCLLLAKNEDLLLVIFHLLTKSQGFYVQMEAQSVITILLENVLDKPNVSHKLSPYLHQMLLVNCKSHMECLNNLVKKDCMRRFLISQFNLDTILLSKLKSSIKNDKLLSLFCEILACCRPSEEVITQVVQTLMADKKLKAIISFYTALLKNHDKTHFNEWKLFTIYPFAQSNTELSEQIIGDSITRKLIAEYGKNDFIMLALSCIDEKVVSLLSSDEHLFILLCIGNFLKDAQHSIIPKKTVFKSLITFNLLWKLSDCPTIILKSLEIILALMMDSFNESISLQQCQFEIMKNVREIIQQHRNILPQQILIDVCSKVNDILVLTTSDADLDLVDSVLEIMIAVLNSNGESFVKYYPELIDNFLSHWSICYQTSNDTSLISSCIPILLCVDLYCCESQLNKVGISKNQTIPAILTNYLIEGEYLLRDSVIKAIDYNYPSFIASNSWNRELSKLFTKFYGLPMSQLILSEIDSEVLSNILLIWISICNTIKFKQDAETRFNLIQMLYESGFLTSLWLLLKDELVLGTIKVLALNGAKEVFNLLQSTGITSAELTTILSSAVEPEFSITVEDIEYKTENGHNSREQVIDEIFMDRSTLPTQDLIEIVTEEFSGTKKLIKKKREIGDVSIALIANFFTTPLTTIVDMDVAPDPIFAILDDIIAARNFDTRIPSDCY
;
A
#
# COMPACT_ATOMS: atom_id res chain seq x y z
N MET A 1 14.23 -30.80 8.76
CA MET A 1 15.29 -29.80 8.53
C MET A 1 16.28 -30.38 7.52
N GLU A 2 16.04 -30.15 6.24
CA GLU A 2 17.08 -30.40 5.22
C GLU A 2 18.15 -29.33 5.35
N THR A 3 19.41 -29.75 5.50
CA THR A 3 20.56 -28.85 5.64
C THR A 3 20.90 -28.20 4.31
N PHE A 4 20.94 -26.86 4.29
CA PHE A 4 21.47 -26.05 3.19
C PHE A 4 22.84 -26.58 2.70
N ASN A 5 23.02 -26.74 1.38
CA ASN A 5 24.22 -27.34 0.81
C ASN A 5 25.21 -26.26 0.32
N LEU A 6 26.19 -25.93 1.18
CA LEU A 6 27.23 -24.93 0.92
C LEU A 6 28.12 -25.24 -0.29
N ASP A 7 28.44 -26.52 -0.54
CA ASP A 7 29.34 -26.93 -1.63
C ASP A 7 28.73 -26.62 -3.00
N LYS A 8 27.40 -26.72 -3.13
CA LYS A 8 26.68 -26.32 -4.35
C LYS A 8 26.72 -24.82 -4.58
N LEU A 9 26.64 -24.00 -3.52
CA LEU A 9 26.75 -22.55 -3.63
C LEU A 9 28.16 -22.12 -4.05
N ILE A 10 29.19 -22.75 -3.48
CA ILE A 10 30.60 -22.54 -3.85
C ILE A 10 30.81 -22.83 -5.33
N CYS A 11 30.34 -23.99 -5.80
CA CYS A 11 30.47 -24.37 -7.20
C CYS A 11 29.76 -23.38 -8.15
N ALA A 12 28.57 -22.88 -7.76
CA ALA A 12 27.84 -21.90 -8.56
C ALA A 12 28.59 -20.56 -8.69
N ILE A 13 29.22 -20.10 -7.60
CA ILE A 13 30.04 -18.87 -7.59
C ILE A 13 31.25 -19.03 -8.50
N GLU A 14 31.98 -20.15 -8.42
CA GLU A 14 33.16 -20.39 -9.26
C GLU A 14 32.79 -20.47 -10.76
N LEU A 15 31.71 -21.17 -11.11
CA LEU A 15 31.25 -21.32 -12.51
C LEU A 15 30.87 -19.98 -13.15
N ILE A 16 30.22 -19.10 -12.40
CA ILE A 16 29.81 -17.77 -12.88
C ILE A 16 31.00 -16.82 -12.93
N LEU A 17 31.91 -16.87 -11.95
CA LEU A 17 33.09 -16.01 -11.93
C LEU A 17 34.07 -16.30 -13.07
N TYR A 18 34.34 -17.56 -13.39
CA TYR A 18 35.38 -17.98 -14.35
C TYR A 18 34.86 -18.30 -15.78
N LYS A 19 33.65 -17.82 -16.14
CA LYS A 19 33.06 -17.91 -17.49
C LYS A 19 32.98 -19.31 -18.12
N SER A 20 32.25 -20.24 -17.50
CA SER A 20 31.82 -21.48 -18.19
C SER A 20 30.35 -21.46 -18.68
N LEU A 21 29.65 -20.33 -18.55
CA LEU A 21 28.24 -20.17 -18.94
C LEU A 21 28.00 -19.17 -20.09
N LYS A 22 29.04 -18.47 -20.55
CA LYS A 22 28.92 -17.33 -21.47
C LYS A 22 28.43 -17.62 -22.88
N GLU A 23 28.36 -18.88 -23.30
CA GLU A 23 27.89 -19.19 -24.66
C GLU A 23 26.36 -19.22 -24.77
N ASN A 24 25.58 -19.26 -23.66
CA ASN A 24 24.11 -19.23 -23.70
C ASN A 24 23.41 -18.62 -22.44
N SER A 25 24.13 -18.02 -21.49
CA SER A 25 23.51 -17.55 -20.23
C SER A 25 22.94 -16.14 -20.32
N ASP A 26 21.64 -16.03 -20.07
CA ASP A 26 20.88 -14.82 -19.79
C ASP A 26 21.41 -14.09 -18.53
N ASP A 27 21.49 -12.75 -18.53
CA ASP A 27 22.01 -11.93 -17.41
C ASP A 27 21.24 -12.17 -16.09
N SER A 28 20.07 -12.83 -16.17
CA SER A 28 19.24 -13.24 -15.04
C SER A 28 19.92 -14.20 -14.05
N TYR A 29 20.91 -15.00 -14.48
CA TYR A 29 21.61 -15.94 -13.58
C TYR A 29 22.52 -15.25 -12.56
N THR A 30 23.21 -14.19 -12.98
CA THR A 30 24.05 -13.38 -12.08
C THR A 30 23.20 -12.73 -10.99
N HIS A 31 22.03 -12.17 -11.35
CA HIS A 31 21.11 -11.57 -10.40
C HIS A 31 20.56 -12.60 -9.39
N LYS A 32 20.08 -13.75 -9.88
CA LYS A 32 19.59 -14.85 -9.04
C LYS A 32 20.64 -15.37 -8.05
N LEU A 33 21.91 -15.46 -8.47
CA LEU A 33 23.00 -15.87 -7.58
C LEU A 33 23.21 -14.85 -6.45
N ILE A 34 23.23 -13.55 -6.78
CA ILE A 34 23.43 -12.50 -5.80
C ILE A 34 22.29 -12.47 -4.78
N ASP A 35 21.04 -12.59 -5.25
CA ASP A 35 19.85 -12.63 -4.39
C ASP A 35 19.85 -13.87 -3.49
N LEU A 36 20.25 -15.03 -4.04
CA LEU A 36 20.41 -16.26 -3.26
C LEU A 36 21.49 -16.11 -2.18
N VAL A 37 22.66 -15.54 -2.53
CA VAL A 37 23.75 -15.29 -1.56
C VAL A 37 23.28 -14.35 -0.46
N ASP A 38 22.59 -13.26 -0.79
CA ASP A 38 22.07 -12.32 0.22
C ASP A 38 21.02 -12.96 1.13
N PHE A 39 20.17 -13.82 0.56
CA PHE A 39 19.13 -14.55 1.28
C PHE A 39 19.68 -15.59 2.27
N VAL A 40 20.71 -16.36 1.87
CA VAL A 40 21.27 -17.44 2.70
C VAL A 40 22.36 -16.95 3.67
N LYS A 41 22.92 -15.76 3.42
CA LYS A 41 23.97 -15.14 4.23
C LYS A 41 23.69 -15.17 5.75
N PRO A 42 22.48 -14.84 6.26
CA PRO A 42 22.19 -14.88 7.69
C PRO A 42 22.27 -16.29 8.31
N GLU A 43 22.02 -17.33 7.51
CA GLU A 43 21.96 -18.74 7.95
C GLU A 43 23.33 -19.42 7.91
N LEU A 44 24.29 -18.86 7.16
CA LEU A 44 25.65 -19.36 7.08
C LEU A 44 26.44 -19.05 8.35
N SER A 45 27.34 -19.97 8.73
CA SER A 45 28.32 -19.69 9.78
C SER A 45 29.31 -18.62 9.32
N LEU A 46 29.93 -17.89 10.26
CA LEU A 46 30.93 -16.86 9.93
C LEU A 46 32.12 -17.45 9.16
N ASP A 47 32.49 -18.70 9.45
CA ASP A 47 33.56 -19.41 8.74
C ASP A 47 33.16 -19.79 7.32
N ASP A 48 31.89 -20.13 7.08
CA ASP A 48 31.39 -20.42 5.73
C ASP A 48 31.28 -19.17 4.87
N LEU A 49 30.80 -18.07 5.45
CA LEU A 49 30.87 -16.76 4.78
C LEU A 49 32.32 -16.37 4.47
N TYR A 50 33.27 -16.66 5.38
CA TYR A 50 34.67 -16.32 5.18
C TYR A 50 35.27 -17.14 4.03
N LYS A 51 34.91 -18.42 3.92
CA LYS A 51 35.27 -19.26 2.78
C LYS A 51 34.69 -18.69 1.47
N LEU A 52 33.42 -18.31 1.44
CA LEU A 52 32.80 -17.69 0.26
C LEU A 52 33.54 -16.41 -0.16
N ASN A 53 33.84 -15.51 0.79
CA ASN A 53 34.58 -14.30 0.49
C ASN A 53 36.00 -14.58 -0.05
N ASN A 54 36.69 -15.58 0.49
CA ASN A 54 38.02 -15.99 0.03
C ASN A 54 38.00 -16.61 -1.37
N ILE A 55 36.94 -17.32 -1.76
CA ILE A 55 36.79 -17.85 -3.12
C ILE A 55 36.74 -16.68 -4.11
N VAL A 56 35.87 -15.69 -3.86
CA VAL A 56 35.78 -14.49 -4.69
C VAL A 56 37.09 -13.68 -4.66
N GLY A 57 37.72 -13.58 -3.48
CA GLY A 57 39.00 -12.90 -3.29
C GLY A 57 40.17 -13.53 -4.02
N ASN A 58 40.25 -14.86 -4.03
CA ASN A 58 41.27 -15.61 -4.77
C ASN A 58 41.13 -15.36 -6.27
N ALA A 59 39.89 -15.32 -6.78
CA ALA A 59 39.62 -14.92 -8.16
C ALA A 59 40.17 -13.52 -8.46
N LEU A 60 39.86 -12.54 -7.60
CA LEU A 60 40.33 -11.15 -7.74
C LEU A 60 41.84 -10.97 -7.51
N SER A 61 42.54 -11.94 -6.90
CA SER A 61 43.95 -11.83 -6.55
C SER A 61 44.92 -12.10 -7.71
N HIS A 62 44.46 -12.79 -8.75
CA HIS A 62 45.26 -13.13 -9.93
C HIS A 62 45.22 -12.01 -10.97
N GLU A 63 46.29 -11.20 -11.06
CA GLU A 63 46.39 -10.04 -11.96
C GLU A 63 46.24 -10.37 -13.46
N THR A 64 46.49 -11.62 -13.88
CA THR A 64 46.28 -12.07 -15.26
C THR A 64 44.81 -12.36 -15.61
N ALA A 65 43.89 -12.28 -14.64
CA ALA A 65 42.52 -12.77 -14.78
C ALA A 65 41.49 -11.73 -15.27
N VAL A 66 41.92 -10.53 -15.68
CA VAL A 66 41.02 -9.45 -16.19
C VAL A 66 40.18 -9.92 -17.39
N ASN A 67 40.68 -10.87 -18.18
CA ASN A 67 39.95 -11.41 -19.34
C ASN A 67 39.05 -12.62 -18.99
N ASP A 68 39.37 -13.33 -17.91
CA ASP A 68 38.76 -14.62 -17.55
C ASP A 68 37.69 -14.50 -16.45
N ILE A 69 37.62 -13.34 -15.78
CA ILE A 69 36.69 -13.10 -14.67
C ILE A 69 35.61 -12.07 -15.01
N GLU A 70 34.38 -12.33 -14.59
CA GLU A 70 33.29 -11.34 -14.62
C GLU A 70 33.39 -10.37 -13.43
N LEU A 71 34.18 -9.30 -13.60
CA LEU A 71 34.52 -8.34 -12.54
C LEU A 71 33.29 -7.66 -11.90
N SER A 72 32.25 -7.33 -12.68
CA SER A 72 31.00 -6.76 -12.17
C SER A 72 30.35 -7.67 -11.12
N THR A 73 30.27 -8.97 -11.43
CA THR A 73 29.69 -10.00 -10.57
C THR A 73 30.55 -10.26 -9.34
N ALA A 74 31.88 -10.28 -9.51
CA ALA A 74 32.80 -10.36 -8.38
C ALA A 74 32.62 -9.21 -7.39
N PHE A 75 32.51 -7.96 -7.85
CA PHE A 75 32.26 -6.82 -6.97
C PHE A 75 30.91 -6.89 -6.27
N LYS A 76 29.85 -7.30 -6.98
CA LYS A 76 28.52 -7.51 -6.37
C LYS A 76 28.58 -8.57 -5.26
N LEU A 77 29.22 -9.72 -5.50
CA LEU A 77 29.37 -10.79 -4.52
C LEU A 77 30.17 -10.36 -3.28
N VAL A 78 31.33 -9.70 -3.47
CA VAL A 78 32.11 -9.17 -2.33
C VAL A 78 31.27 -8.18 -1.51
N GLY A 79 30.54 -7.28 -2.19
CA GLY A 79 29.69 -6.30 -1.52
C GLY A 79 28.58 -6.95 -0.69
N THR A 80 27.93 -7.99 -1.24
CA THR A 80 26.88 -8.75 -0.55
C THR A 80 27.43 -9.52 0.65
N ILE A 81 28.54 -10.23 0.50
CA ILE A 81 29.12 -11.06 1.57
C ILE A 81 29.66 -10.20 2.71
N VAL A 82 30.45 -9.15 2.41
CA VAL A 82 31.10 -8.32 3.42
C VAL A 82 30.10 -7.40 4.15
N SER A 83 28.90 -7.19 3.59
CA SER A 83 27.83 -6.45 4.27
C SER A 83 27.21 -7.15 5.49
N ASP A 84 27.60 -8.40 5.78
CA ASP A 84 27.16 -9.09 6.99
C ASP A 84 27.74 -8.42 8.26
N GLU A 85 26.88 -7.99 9.17
CA GLU A 85 27.26 -7.31 10.41
C GLU A 85 28.22 -8.13 11.29
N ARG A 86 28.24 -9.46 11.15
CA ARG A 86 29.16 -10.32 11.91
C ARG A 86 30.60 -10.16 11.45
N PHE A 87 30.86 -9.90 10.17
CA PHE A 87 32.21 -9.55 9.71
C PHE A 87 32.66 -8.20 10.25
N ILE A 88 31.75 -7.24 10.22
CA ILE A 88 31.98 -5.87 10.69
C ILE A 88 32.43 -5.87 12.15
N ASN A 89 31.79 -6.69 12.99
CA ASN A 89 32.02 -6.71 14.43
C ASN A 89 33.10 -7.72 14.89
N GLN A 90 33.27 -8.84 14.17
CA GLN A 90 34.07 -9.98 14.67
C GLN A 90 35.33 -10.29 13.85
N ARG A 91 35.41 -9.84 12.58
CA ARG A 91 36.58 -10.06 11.69
C ARG A 91 36.85 -8.87 10.74
N PRO A 92 37.21 -7.69 11.27
CA PRO A 92 37.45 -6.47 10.47
C PRO A 92 38.61 -6.60 9.46
N GLU A 93 39.52 -7.55 9.66
CA GLU A 93 40.58 -7.89 8.72
C GLU A 93 40.04 -8.36 7.36
N VAL A 94 38.83 -8.94 7.31
CA VAL A 94 38.16 -9.37 6.07
C VAL A 94 37.82 -8.15 5.20
N VAL A 95 37.27 -7.09 5.81
CA VAL A 95 36.98 -5.82 5.15
C VAL A 95 38.26 -5.23 4.55
N THR A 96 39.37 -5.29 5.29
CA THR A 96 40.67 -4.77 4.84
C THR A 96 41.21 -5.57 3.65
N SER A 97 41.14 -6.90 3.69
CA SER A 97 41.56 -7.77 2.59
C SER A 97 40.70 -7.56 1.34
N SER A 98 39.38 -7.51 1.48
CA SER A 98 38.44 -7.25 0.39
C SER A 98 38.67 -5.87 -0.25
N PHE A 99 38.94 -4.85 0.55
CA PHE A 99 39.29 -3.51 0.06
C PHE A 99 40.59 -3.53 -0.77
N ASN A 100 41.61 -4.25 -0.30
CA ASN A 100 42.89 -4.39 -1.00
C ASN A 100 42.80 -5.19 -2.31
N TRP A 101 41.85 -6.12 -2.44
CA TRP A 101 41.60 -6.81 -3.70
C TRP A 101 40.98 -5.87 -4.73
N ILE A 102 39.95 -5.14 -4.33
CA ILE A 102 39.15 -4.31 -5.24
C ILE A 102 39.94 -3.09 -5.74
N ILE A 103 40.78 -2.49 -4.89
CA ILE A 103 41.48 -1.26 -5.24
C ILE A 103 42.44 -1.40 -6.43
N LYS A 104 42.96 -2.60 -6.66
CA LYS A 104 43.82 -2.91 -7.81
C LYS A 104 43.13 -2.62 -9.15
N PHE A 105 41.81 -2.70 -9.19
CA PHE A 105 41.01 -2.48 -10.40
C PHE A 105 40.55 -1.03 -10.58
N SER A 106 40.94 -0.11 -9.68
CA SER A 106 40.53 1.31 -9.76
C SER A 106 40.97 2.01 -11.05
N HIS A 107 42.09 1.60 -11.65
CA HIS A 107 42.60 2.12 -12.92
C HIS A 107 41.67 1.83 -14.11
N LEU A 108 40.84 0.78 -14.05
CA LEU A 108 39.91 0.42 -15.13
C LEU A 108 38.68 1.34 -15.17
N LEU A 109 38.48 2.18 -14.16
CA LEU A 109 37.28 2.99 -14.00
C LEU A 109 37.38 4.37 -14.65
N GLN A 110 38.58 4.83 -15.02
CA GLN A 110 38.85 6.18 -15.51
C GLN A 110 38.78 6.32 -17.05
N ASN A 111 38.44 5.27 -17.79
CA ASN A 111 38.42 5.33 -19.25
C ASN A 111 37.21 6.14 -19.76
N GLU A 112 37.47 7.33 -20.30
CA GLU A 112 36.43 8.25 -20.81
C GLU A 112 35.96 7.91 -22.24
N GLU A 113 36.74 7.17 -23.03
CA GLU A 113 36.43 6.90 -24.44
C GLU A 113 35.40 5.76 -24.61
N GLU A 114 35.47 4.71 -23.78
CA GLU A 114 34.50 3.60 -23.71
C GLU A 114 34.19 3.24 -22.24
N PRO A 115 33.25 3.94 -21.59
CA PRO A 115 32.95 3.71 -20.18
C PRO A 115 32.11 2.43 -19.95
N HIS A 116 32.60 1.53 -19.10
CA HIS A 116 31.85 0.37 -18.63
C HIS A 116 30.95 0.71 -17.43
N TYR A 117 29.76 1.25 -17.68
CA TYR A 117 28.86 1.73 -16.61
C TYR A 117 28.44 0.66 -15.59
N ASP A 118 28.17 -0.58 -16.01
CA ASP A 118 27.82 -1.66 -15.06
C ASP A 118 29.01 -2.03 -14.15
N LEU A 119 30.23 -2.02 -14.69
CA LEU A 119 31.45 -2.23 -13.90
C LEU A 119 31.67 -1.09 -12.91
N GLN A 120 31.55 0.16 -13.37
CA GLN A 120 31.68 1.36 -12.52
C GLN A 120 30.63 1.37 -11.41
N TYR A 121 29.37 1.08 -11.74
CA TYR A 121 28.28 1.02 -10.75
C TYR A 121 28.51 -0.09 -9.72
N SER A 122 28.88 -1.28 -10.17
CA SER A 122 29.11 -2.45 -9.30
C SER A 122 30.31 -2.26 -8.38
N PHE A 123 31.38 -1.64 -8.90
CA PHE A 123 32.53 -1.23 -8.10
C PHE A 123 32.13 -0.23 -7.01
N LEU A 124 31.41 0.84 -7.36
CA LEU A 124 30.97 1.85 -6.40
C LEU A 124 30.04 1.27 -5.34
N LYS A 125 29.09 0.41 -5.74
CA LYS A 125 28.19 -0.30 -4.82
C LYS A 125 28.96 -1.18 -3.84
N CYS A 126 30.01 -1.85 -4.30
CA CYS A 126 30.88 -2.64 -3.43
C CYS A 126 31.67 -1.77 -2.44
N ILE A 127 32.27 -0.67 -2.91
CA ILE A 127 32.95 0.30 -2.05
C ILE A 127 31.99 0.90 -1.02
N ASN A 128 30.76 1.20 -1.41
CA ASN A 128 29.72 1.69 -0.51
C ASN A 128 29.44 0.69 0.62
N LYS A 129 29.29 -0.60 0.29
CA LYS A 129 29.13 -1.67 1.28
C LYS A 129 30.34 -1.83 2.19
N LEU A 130 31.58 -1.72 1.67
CA LEU A 130 32.79 -1.74 2.49
C LEU A 130 32.88 -0.52 3.43
N CYS A 131 32.41 0.65 2.95
CA CYS A 131 32.32 1.90 3.71
C CYS A 131 31.11 1.96 4.65
N SER A 132 30.37 0.87 4.85
CA SER A 132 29.41 0.77 5.97
C SER A 132 30.10 0.72 7.34
N THR A 133 31.44 0.53 7.36
CA THR A 133 32.24 0.46 8.59
C THR A 133 33.23 1.62 8.69
N GLU A 134 33.53 2.06 9.92
CA GLU A 134 34.58 3.07 10.17
C GLU A 134 35.94 2.63 9.56
N SER A 135 36.26 1.34 9.65
CA SER A 135 37.50 0.77 9.11
C SER A 135 37.59 0.89 7.57
N GLY A 136 36.52 0.56 6.85
CA GLY A 136 36.44 0.69 5.41
C GLY A 136 36.49 2.15 4.96
N CYS A 137 35.81 3.04 5.67
CA CYS A 137 35.90 4.47 5.40
C CYS A 137 37.31 5.03 5.67
N LEU A 138 37.99 4.58 6.73
CA LEU A 138 39.38 4.97 7.02
C LEU A 138 40.36 4.48 5.94
N LEU A 139 40.14 3.29 5.39
CA LEU A 139 40.92 2.75 4.27
C LEU A 139 40.71 3.57 3.00
N LEU A 140 39.45 3.89 2.69
CA LEU A 140 39.12 4.76 1.56
C LEU A 140 39.71 6.16 1.71
N ALA A 141 39.59 6.76 2.90
CA ALA A 141 40.11 8.09 3.19
C ALA A 141 41.65 8.18 3.08
N LYS A 142 42.36 7.07 3.30
CA LYS A 142 43.82 7.01 3.17
C LYS A 142 44.28 6.83 1.72
N ASN A 143 43.39 6.45 0.81
CA ASN A 143 43.72 6.20 -0.59
C ASN A 143 43.30 7.36 -1.50
N GLU A 144 44.23 8.29 -1.74
CA GLU A 144 43.98 9.51 -2.49
C GLU A 144 43.63 9.25 -3.97
N ASP A 145 44.23 8.25 -4.60
CA ASP A 145 43.96 7.90 -5.99
C ASP A 145 42.53 7.40 -6.19
N LEU A 146 42.04 6.54 -5.28
CA LEU A 146 40.68 6.04 -5.34
C LEU A 146 39.64 7.14 -5.07
N LEU A 147 39.94 8.08 -4.17
CA LEU A 147 39.10 9.26 -3.96
C LEU A 147 39.04 10.15 -5.21
N LEU A 148 40.16 10.32 -5.92
CA LEU A 148 40.19 11.02 -7.21
C LEU A 148 39.33 10.30 -8.25
N VAL A 149 39.38 8.97 -8.32
CA VAL A 149 38.52 8.17 -9.21
C VAL A 149 37.03 8.38 -8.89
N ILE A 150 36.64 8.26 -7.62
CA ILE A 150 35.23 8.42 -7.20
C ILE A 150 34.75 9.85 -7.48
N PHE A 151 35.58 10.86 -7.21
CA PHE A 151 35.25 12.25 -7.49
C PHE A 151 35.20 12.53 -9.00
N HIS A 152 36.09 11.91 -9.78
CA HIS A 152 36.03 11.95 -11.23
C HIS A 152 34.72 11.33 -11.75
N LEU A 153 34.33 10.14 -11.27
CA LEU A 153 33.06 9.50 -11.65
C LEU A 153 31.84 10.35 -11.26
N LEU A 154 31.86 10.97 -10.07
CA LEU A 154 30.82 11.91 -9.64
C LEU A 154 30.70 13.13 -10.57
N THR A 155 31.83 13.62 -11.11
CA THR A 155 31.89 14.91 -11.83
C THR A 155 31.89 14.80 -13.36
N LYS A 156 32.34 13.65 -13.90
CA LYS A 156 32.62 13.46 -15.34
C LYS A 156 31.87 12.29 -15.98
N SER A 157 31.39 11.32 -15.19
CA SER A 157 30.61 10.20 -15.76
C SER A 157 29.32 10.72 -16.40
N GLN A 158 28.91 10.14 -17.53
CA GLN A 158 27.60 10.41 -18.13
C GLN A 158 26.52 9.43 -17.63
N GLY A 159 26.88 8.43 -16.82
CA GLY A 159 25.96 7.44 -16.27
C GLY A 159 25.27 7.95 -15.00
N PHE A 160 23.95 8.15 -15.06
CA PHE A 160 23.15 8.64 -13.93
C PHE A 160 23.31 7.79 -12.65
N TYR A 161 23.20 6.46 -12.76
CA TYR A 161 23.35 5.56 -11.62
C TYR A 161 24.77 5.52 -11.05
N VAL A 162 25.78 5.72 -11.89
CA VAL A 162 27.19 5.81 -11.46
C VAL A 162 27.41 7.09 -10.66
N GLN A 163 26.88 8.23 -11.12
CA GLN A 163 26.95 9.49 -10.38
C GLN A 163 26.25 9.40 -9.01
N MET A 164 25.04 8.82 -8.98
CA MET A 164 24.28 8.61 -7.75
C MET A 164 25.01 7.71 -6.75
N GLU A 165 25.60 6.60 -7.20
CA GLU A 165 26.33 5.70 -6.32
C GLU A 165 27.65 6.33 -5.84
N ALA A 166 28.35 7.07 -6.70
CA ALA A 166 29.55 7.82 -6.31
C ALA A 166 29.22 8.88 -5.25
N GLN A 167 28.09 9.57 -5.39
CA GLN A 167 27.59 10.50 -4.38
C GLN A 167 27.30 9.79 -3.05
N SER A 168 26.70 8.59 -3.09
CA SER A 168 26.43 7.77 -1.91
C SER A 168 27.72 7.41 -1.16
N VAL A 169 28.75 6.96 -1.89
CA VAL A 169 30.08 6.65 -1.33
C VAL A 169 30.75 7.86 -0.67
N ILE A 170 30.72 9.03 -1.33
CA ILE A 170 31.26 10.26 -0.73
C ILE A 170 30.49 10.65 0.52
N THR A 171 29.16 10.51 0.49
CA THR A 171 28.29 10.85 1.62
C THR A 171 28.59 9.97 2.83
N ILE A 172 28.66 8.64 2.67
CA ILE A 172 28.96 7.71 3.77
C ILE A 172 30.39 7.87 4.31
N LEU A 173 31.37 8.14 3.44
CA LEU A 173 32.76 8.41 3.82
C LEU A 173 32.86 9.64 4.72
N LEU A 174 32.20 10.72 4.32
CA LEU A 174 32.18 11.97 5.06
C LEU A 174 31.44 11.80 6.40
N GLU A 175 30.39 11.00 6.47
CA GLU A 175 29.67 10.77 7.72
C GLU A 175 30.49 10.03 8.78
N ASN A 176 31.29 9.05 8.36
CA ASN A 176 31.93 8.12 9.28
C ASN A 176 33.32 8.58 9.77
N VAL A 177 34.01 9.47 9.06
CA VAL A 177 35.46 9.72 9.32
C VAL A 177 35.86 11.19 9.41
N LEU A 178 34.94 12.10 9.11
CA LEU A 178 35.23 13.52 9.00
C LEU A 178 35.55 14.20 10.34
N ASP A 179 35.04 13.66 11.45
CA ASP A 179 35.38 14.12 12.81
C ASP A 179 36.79 13.68 13.26
N LYS A 180 37.52 12.89 12.44
CA LYS A 180 38.89 12.46 12.73
C LYS A 180 39.90 13.49 12.17
N PRO A 181 40.69 14.17 13.02
CA PRO A 181 41.57 15.28 12.59
C PRO A 181 42.55 14.91 11.47
N ASN A 182 43.07 13.68 11.47
CA ASN A 182 44.06 13.23 10.49
C ASN A 182 43.45 12.87 9.12
N VAL A 183 42.12 12.81 9.02
CA VAL A 183 41.38 12.45 7.80
C VAL A 183 40.68 13.66 7.20
N SER A 184 40.14 14.55 8.02
CA SER A 184 39.49 15.78 7.59
C SER A 184 40.39 16.63 6.68
N HIS A 185 41.69 16.72 6.96
CA HIS A 185 42.66 17.43 6.13
C HIS A 185 42.81 16.85 4.72
N LYS A 186 42.66 15.53 4.54
CA LYS A 186 42.78 14.86 3.23
C LYS A 186 41.51 14.99 2.38
N LEU A 187 40.35 15.03 3.02
CA LEU A 187 39.05 15.20 2.34
C LEU A 187 38.74 16.67 2.04
N SER A 188 39.42 17.60 2.73
CA SER A 188 39.22 19.04 2.60
C SER A 188 39.38 19.60 1.18
N PRO A 189 40.40 19.23 0.38
CA PRO A 189 40.54 19.71 -1.00
C PRO A 189 39.36 19.34 -1.92
N TYR A 190 38.79 18.15 -1.75
CA TYR A 190 37.65 17.67 -2.54
C TYR A 190 36.36 18.41 -2.18
N LEU A 191 36.11 18.59 -0.89
CA LEU A 191 35.02 19.42 -0.39
C LEU A 191 35.16 20.87 -0.88
N HIS A 192 36.37 21.41 -0.83
CA HIS A 192 36.65 22.74 -1.36
C HIS A 192 36.36 22.85 -2.86
N GLN A 193 36.74 21.85 -3.67
CA GLN A 193 36.45 21.82 -5.11
C GLN A 193 34.93 21.74 -5.39
N MET A 194 34.21 20.93 -4.61
CA MET A 194 32.75 20.83 -4.68
C MET A 194 32.06 22.16 -4.34
N LEU A 195 32.54 22.88 -3.32
CA LEU A 195 31.95 24.13 -2.83
C LEU A 195 32.36 25.38 -3.62
N LEU A 196 33.63 25.53 -4.01
CA LEU A 196 34.15 26.75 -4.65
C LEU A 196 34.11 26.69 -6.17
N VAL A 197 34.40 25.55 -6.78
CA VAL A 197 34.56 25.46 -8.25
C VAL A 197 33.27 25.00 -8.92
N ASN A 198 32.64 23.93 -8.42
CA ASN A 198 31.52 23.27 -9.09
C ASN A 198 30.23 23.21 -8.28
N CYS A 199 30.00 24.18 -7.37
CA CYS A 199 28.83 24.21 -6.49
C CYS A 199 27.51 24.00 -7.24
N LYS A 200 27.38 24.59 -8.44
CA LYS A 200 26.16 24.53 -9.26
C LYS A 200 25.80 23.11 -9.70
N SER A 201 26.78 22.28 -10.05
CA SER A 201 26.53 20.91 -10.54
C SER A 201 26.35 19.89 -9.41
N HIS A 202 26.59 20.26 -8.15
CA HIS A 202 26.53 19.34 -7.00
C HIS A 202 25.68 19.89 -5.85
N MET A 203 24.75 20.81 -6.15
CA MET A 203 23.84 21.38 -5.16
C MET A 203 23.02 20.32 -4.43
N GLU A 204 22.60 19.26 -5.13
CA GLU A 204 21.82 18.17 -4.51
C GLU A 204 22.65 17.36 -3.52
N CYS A 205 23.91 17.04 -3.86
CA CYS A 205 24.86 16.42 -2.94
C CYS A 205 25.10 17.31 -1.71
N LEU A 206 25.32 18.60 -1.92
CA LEU A 206 25.48 19.56 -0.83
C LEU A 206 24.22 19.64 0.06
N ASN A 207 23.02 19.64 -0.54
CA ASN A 207 21.76 19.66 0.20
C ASN A 207 21.62 18.43 1.10
N ASN A 208 21.98 17.25 0.60
CA ASN A 208 21.94 16.02 1.38
C ASN A 208 22.96 16.03 2.53
N LEU A 209 24.15 16.57 2.31
CA LEU A 209 25.17 16.70 3.36
C LEU A 209 24.75 17.69 4.47
N VAL A 210 24.24 18.87 4.11
CA VAL A 210 23.91 19.93 5.09
C VAL A 210 22.66 19.58 5.93
N LYS A 211 21.81 18.66 5.46
CA LYS A 211 20.72 18.10 6.28
C LYS A 211 21.22 17.27 7.47
N LYS A 212 22.48 16.81 7.46
CA LYS A 212 23.08 16.07 8.59
C LYS A 212 23.81 17.01 9.53
N ASP A 213 23.46 16.97 10.82
CA ASP A 213 23.92 17.93 11.83
C ASP A 213 25.44 17.96 12.06
N CYS A 214 26.13 16.81 12.01
CA CYS A 214 27.59 16.73 12.10
C CYS A 214 28.25 17.34 10.86
N MET A 215 27.80 16.93 9.68
CA MET A 215 28.29 17.40 8.38
C MET A 215 28.11 18.91 8.22
N ARG A 216 26.93 19.42 8.54
CA ARG A 216 26.64 20.85 8.52
C ARG A 216 27.64 21.63 9.37
N ARG A 217 27.82 21.24 10.64
CA ARG A 217 28.73 21.94 11.56
C ARG A 217 30.16 21.93 11.05
N PHE A 218 30.61 20.81 10.51
CA PHE A 218 31.92 20.72 9.89
C PHE A 218 32.06 21.65 8.69
N LEU A 219 31.12 21.60 7.73
CA LEU A 219 31.17 22.43 6.52
C LEU A 219 31.15 23.93 6.85
N ILE A 220 30.38 24.35 7.84
CA ILE A 220 30.38 25.74 8.31
C ILE A 220 31.71 26.09 8.97
N SER A 221 32.17 25.28 9.93
CA SER A 221 33.38 25.58 10.71
C SER A 221 34.68 25.57 9.89
N GLN A 222 34.78 24.69 8.88
CA GLN A 222 35.99 24.53 8.09
C GLN A 222 36.00 25.37 6.82
N PHE A 223 34.82 25.57 6.18
CA PHE A 223 34.75 26.24 4.89
C PHE A 223 33.95 27.53 4.89
N ASN A 224 33.34 27.94 6.01
CA ASN A 224 32.41 29.08 6.04
C ASN A 224 31.36 28.96 4.93
N LEU A 225 30.73 27.78 4.87
CA LEU A 225 29.81 27.39 3.79
C LEU A 225 28.71 28.43 3.56
N ASP A 226 28.13 28.96 4.63
CA ASP A 226 27.11 30.00 4.61
C ASP A 226 27.60 31.27 3.87
N THR A 227 28.83 31.71 4.12
CA THR A 227 29.45 32.88 3.49
C THR A 227 29.74 32.63 2.02
N ILE A 228 30.24 31.44 1.68
CA ILE A 228 30.47 31.02 0.28
C ILE A 228 29.14 31.04 -0.48
N LEU A 229 28.09 30.45 0.09
CA LEU A 229 26.76 30.43 -0.51
C LEU A 229 26.23 31.87 -0.64
N LEU A 230 26.30 32.68 0.41
CA LEU A 230 25.85 34.07 0.35
C LEU A 230 26.55 34.88 -0.77
N SER A 231 27.87 34.68 -0.97
CA SER A 231 28.62 35.32 -2.04
C SER A 231 28.18 34.90 -3.45
N LYS A 232 27.66 33.67 -3.60
CA LYS A 232 27.18 33.10 -4.87
C LYS A 232 25.69 33.33 -5.13
N LEU A 233 24.93 33.82 -4.15
CA LEU A 233 23.49 34.06 -4.26
C LEU A 233 23.15 34.91 -5.49
N LYS A 234 23.80 36.07 -5.66
CA LYS A 234 23.56 36.99 -6.79
C LYS A 234 23.78 36.36 -8.16
N SER A 235 24.73 35.44 -8.29
CA SER A 235 25.01 34.74 -9.56
C SER A 235 23.95 33.69 -9.92
N SER A 236 23.20 33.22 -8.93
CA SER A 236 22.19 32.16 -9.05
C SER A 236 20.78 32.68 -9.35
N ILE A 237 20.54 33.99 -9.25
CA ILE A 237 19.22 34.66 -9.41
C ILE A 237 18.60 34.44 -10.80
N LYS A 238 19.39 34.05 -11.80
CA LYS A 238 18.94 33.81 -13.18
C LYS A 238 18.13 32.51 -13.38
N ASN A 239 18.19 31.56 -12.44
CA ASN A 239 17.45 30.28 -12.55
C ASN A 239 16.67 30.01 -11.25
N ASP A 240 15.33 30.11 -11.31
CA ASP A 240 14.46 30.02 -10.13
C ASP A 240 14.48 28.65 -9.44
N LYS A 241 14.65 27.54 -10.19
CA LYS A 241 14.76 26.19 -9.59
C LYS A 241 16.05 26.06 -8.80
N LEU A 242 17.17 26.47 -9.41
CA LEU A 242 18.47 26.43 -8.76
C LEU A 242 18.54 27.38 -7.56
N LEU A 243 17.93 28.57 -7.67
CA LEU A 243 17.85 29.54 -6.59
C LEU A 243 17.05 29.03 -5.39
N SER A 244 15.97 28.27 -5.62
CA SER A 244 15.16 27.70 -4.54
C SER A 244 15.96 26.65 -3.76
N LEU A 245 16.60 25.71 -4.46
CA LEU A 245 17.51 24.72 -3.87
C LEU A 245 18.67 25.41 -3.14
N PHE A 246 19.19 26.51 -3.69
CA PHE A 246 20.22 27.31 -3.06
C PHE A 246 19.79 27.88 -1.71
N CYS A 247 18.58 28.44 -1.66
CA CYS A 247 18.03 28.97 -0.43
C CYS A 247 17.78 27.86 0.59
N GLU A 248 17.27 26.70 0.18
CA GLU A 248 17.09 25.56 1.08
C GLU A 248 18.40 25.16 1.78
N ILE A 249 19.50 25.04 1.04
CA ILE A 249 20.81 24.71 1.61
C ILE A 249 21.27 25.78 2.58
N LEU A 250 21.14 27.05 2.18
CA LEU A 250 21.54 28.17 3.03
C LEU A 250 20.73 28.20 4.34
N ALA A 251 19.42 27.93 4.29
CA ALA A 251 18.59 27.80 5.48
C ALA A 251 19.04 26.64 6.37
N CYS A 252 19.37 25.50 5.76
CA CYS A 252 19.89 24.35 6.48
C CYS A 252 21.21 24.69 7.19
N CYS A 253 22.05 25.60 6.66
CA CYS A 253 23.32 26.03 7.28
C CYS A 253 23.18 26.79 8.60
N ARG A 254 21.97 27.02 9.08
CA ARG A 254 21.73 27.81 10.28
C ARG A 254 22.33 29.23 10.29
N PRO A 255 21.94 30.06 9.31
CA PRO A 255 22.46 31.41 9.18
C PRO A 255 22.04 32.28 10.37
N SER A 256 22.86 33.28 10.69
CA SER A 256 22.48 34.31 11.66
C SER A 256 21.31 35.17 11.15
N GLU A 257 20.60 35.84 12.05
CA GLU A 257 19.51 36.78 11.69
C GLU A 257 19.93 37.85 10.68
N GLU A 258 21.19 38.29 10.76
CA GLU A 258 21.75 39.28 9.84
C GLU A 258 21.86 38.71 8.41
N VAL A 259 22.29 37.46 8.28
CA VAL A 259 22.36 36.75 6.99
C VAL A 259 20.95 36.45 6.47
N ILE A 260 20.01 36.03 7.32
CA ILE A 260 18.60 35.82 6.96
C ILE A 260 18.02 37.12 6.38
N THR A 261 18.20 38.24 7.09
CA THR A 261 17.75 39.57 6.66
C THR A 261 18.36 39.94 5.31
N GLN A 262 19.67 39.75 5.12
CA GLN A 262 20.36 40.06 3.87
C GLN A 262 19.85 39.23 2.69
N VAL A 263 19.60 37.93 2.90
CA VAL A 263 19.06 37.02 1.87
C VAL A 263 17.67 37.47 1.47
N VAL A 264 16.79 37.70 2.43
CA VAL A 264 15.39 38.09 2.18
C VAL A 264 15.33 39.45 1.49
N GLN A 265 16.11 40.44 1.93
CA GLN A 265 16.19 41.74 1.25
C GLN A 265 16.67 41.62 -0.19
N THR A 266 17.68 40.78 -0.45
CA THR A 266 18.20 40.53 -1.80
C THR A 266 17.12 39.89 -2.68
N LEU A 267 16.45 38.85 -2.18
CA LEU A 267 15.38 38.16 -2.92
C LEU A 267 14.16 39.06 -3.14
N MET A 268 13.79 39.91 -2.17
CA MET A 268 12.68 40.86 -2.28
C MET A 268 12.97 41.95 -3.32
N ALA A 269 14.20 42.48 -3.37
CA ALA A 269 14.60 43.46 -4.38
C ALA A 269 14.45 42.92 -5.81
N ASP A 270 14.78 41.64 -6.01
CA ASP A 270 14.64 40.93 -7.30
C ASP A 270 13.29 40.23 -7.48
N LYS A 271 12.32 40.45 -6.58
CA LYS A 271 10.96 39.89 -6.59
C LYS A 271 10.91 38.35 -6.67
N LYS A 272 11.89 37.67 -6.05
CA LYS A 272 12.05 36.20 -6.07
C LYS A 272 11.25 35.50 -4.96
N LEU A 273 9.93 35.71 -4.95
CA LEU A 273 9.03 35.18 -3.90
C LEU A 273 9.08 33.66 -3.73
N LYS A 274 9.25 32.88 -4.80
CA LYS A 274 9.35 31.40 -4.74
C LYS A 274 10.56 30.94 -3.92
N ALA A 275 11.69 31.61 -4.08
CA ALA A 275 12.90 31.33 -3.33
C ALA A 275 12.74 31.70 -1.84
N ILE A 276 11.98 32.76 -1.54
CA ILE A 276 11.67 33.19 -0.16
C ILE A 276 10.81 32.14 0.56
N ILE A 277 9.76 31.60 -0.09
CA ILE A 277 8.97 30.50 0.47
C ILE A 277 9.88 29.30 0.77
N SER A 278 10.72 28.91 -0.20
CA SER A 278 11.61 27.75 -0.05
C SER A 278 12.60 27.96 1.10
N PHE A 279 13.12 29.19 1.24
CA PHE A 279 14.01 29.60 2.33
C PHE A 279 13.33 29.47 3.69
N TYR A 280 12.19 30.14 3.89
CA TYR A 280 11.48 30.11 5.18
C TYR A 280 10.90 28.72 5.51
N THR A 281 10.50 27.93 4.51
CA THR A 281 10.05 26.55 4.72
C THR A 281 11.21 25.69 5.21
N ALA A 282 12.39 25.83 4.61
CA ALA A 282 13.59 25.13 5.05
C ALA A 282 14.06 25.64 6.43
N LEU A 283 13.91 26.93 6.75
CA LEU A 283 14.18 27.43 8.10
C LEU A 283 13.23 26.79 9.11
N LEU A 284 11.92 26.83 8.88
CA LEU A 284 10.91 26.25 9.77
C LEU A 284 11.15 24.76 10.05
N LYS A 285 11.54 23.99 9.03
CA LYS A 285 11.85 22.56 9.18
C LYS A 285 13.11 22.26 10.00
N ASN A 286 14.06 23.22 10.10
CA ASN A 286 15.40 22.98 10.65
C ASN A 286 15.76 23.78 11.90
N HIS A 287 14.93 24.78 12.28
CA HIS A 287 15.24 25.81 13.28
C HIS A 287 14.14 26.10 14.30
N ASP A 288 13.24 25.14 14.52
CA ASP A 288 12.03 25.35 15.33
C ASP A 288 11.13 26.48 14.78
N LYS A 289 10.11 26.88 15.56
CA LYS A 289 9.05 27.82 15.16
C LYS A 289 9.48 29.30 15.13
N THR A 290 10.77 29.61 15.19
CA THR A 290 11.27 31.01 15.30
C THR A 290 10.81 31.88 14.14
N HIS A 291 10.84 31.35 12.92
CA HIS A 291 10.44 32.06 11.69
C HIS A 291 9.03 31.68 11.19
N PHE A 292 8.19 31.18 12.09
CA PHE A 292 6.85 30.71 11.71
C PHE A 292 5.95 31.84 11.22
N ASN A 293 6.08 33.06 11.76
CA ASN A 293 5.26 34.20 11.34
C ASN A 293 5.63 34.68 9.93
N GLU A 294 6.92 34.73 9.61
CA GLU A 294 7.43 35.05 8.28
C GLU A 294 7.02 33.96 7.28
N TRP A 295 7.13 32.69 7.67
CA TRP A 295 6.65 31.58 6.86
C TRP A 295 5.15 31.68 6.58
N LYS A 296 4.32 31.99 7.59
CA LYS A 296 2.88 32.24 7.42
C LYS A 296 2.61 33.40 6.47
N LEU A 297 3.37 34.50 6.57
CA LEU A 297 3.21 35.64 5.69
C LEU A 297 3.46 35.28 4.22
N PHE A 298 4.56 34.58 3.91
CA PHE A 298 4.88 34.26 2.52
C PHE A 298 4.11 33.04 1.99
N THR A 299 3.73 32.09 2.84
CA THR A 299 3.15 30.81 2.43
C THR A 299 1.63 30.77 2.60
N ILE A 300 1.08 31.32 3.69
CA ILE A 300 -0.33 31.17 4.06
C ILE A 300 -1.18 32.39 3.69
N TYR A 301 -0.61 33.60 3.76
CA TYR A 301 -1.31 34.85 3.39
C TYR A 301 -2.06 34.82 2.04
N PRO A 302 -1.55 34.18 0.96
CA PRO A 302 -2.26 34.09 -0.30
C PRO A 302 -3.66 33.47 -0.19
N PHE A 303 -3.88 32.58 0.78
CA PHE A 303 -5.16 31.91 1.02
C PHE A 303 -6.07 32.69 1.97
N ALA A 304 -5.52 33.64 2.73
CA ALA A 304 -6.26 34.46 3.69
C ALA A 304 -6.65 35.84 3.13
N GLN A 305 -6.10 36.25 1.98
CA GLN A 305 -6.17 37.63 1.47
C GLN A 305 -7.62 38.15 1.25
N SER A 306 -8.53 37.27 0.85
CA SER A 306 -9.94 37.60 0.59
C SER A 306 -10.78 37.74 1.87
N ASN A 307 -10.30 37.22 3.00
CA ASN A 307 -11.01 37.22 4.28
C ASN A 307 -10.30 38.14 5.27
N THR A 308 -10.93 39.28 5.56
CA THR A 308 -10.35 40.32 6.43
C THR A 308 -9.92 39.76 7.79
N GLU A 309 -10.76 38.94 8.42
CA GLU A 309 -10.50 38.36 9.75
C GLU A 309 -9.28 37.43 9.75
N LEU A 310 -9.17 36.53 8.76
CA LEU A 310 -8.02 35.63 8.64
C LEU A 310 -6.74 36.40 8.24
N SER A 311 -6.87 37.42 7.38
CA SER A 311 -5.75 38.22 6.91
C SER A 311 -5.11 39.08 8.01
N GLU A 312 -5.91 39.54 8.98
CA GLU A 312 -5.46 40.35 10.11
C GLU A 312 -4.64 39.53 11.11
N GLN A 313 -4.87 38.23 11.20
CA GLN A 313 -4.12 37.30 12.07
C GLN A 313 -2.69 37.02 11.56
N ILE A 314 -2.37 37.34 10.30
CA ILE A 314 -1.04 37.12 9.71
C ILE A 314 -0.18 38.38 9.82
N ILE A 315 0.72 38.46 10.79
CA ILE A 315 1.59 39.64 10.99
C ILE A 315 2.46 39.89 9.74
N GLY A 316 2.44 41.13 9.22
CA GLY A 316 3.27 41.54 8.08
C GLY A 316 3.02 42.99 7.66
N ASP A 317 4.04 43.65 7.12
CA ASP A 317 3.92 45.04 6.68
C ASP A 317 3.11 45.18 5.38
N SER A 318 2.53 46.37 5.17
CA SER A 318 1.64 46.62 4.04
C SER A 318 2.34 46.55 2.66
N ILE A 319 3.65 46.76 2.60
CA ILE A 319 4.41 46.72 1.34
C ILE A 319 4.60 45.25 0.94
N THR A 320 5.04 44.40 1.88
CA THR A 320 5.22 42.97 1.64
C THR A 320 3.90 42.30 1.27
N ARG A 321 2.81 42.59 2.00
CA ARG A 321 1.47 42.06 1.67
C ARG A 321 1.00 42.46 0.26
N LYS A 322 1.22 43.72 -0.14
CA LYS A 322 0.91 44.19 -1.51
C LYS A 322 1.75 43.46 -2.55
N LEU A 323 3.04 43.24 -2.28
CA LEU A 323 3.94 42.55 -3.19
C LEU A 323 3.54 41.07 -3.36
N ILE A 324 3.15 40.39 -2.28
CA ILE A 324 2.62 39.02 -2.36
C ILE A 324 1.32 39.00 -3.18
N ALA A 325 0.40 39.94 -2.96
CA ALA A 325 -0.83 40.04 -3.75
C ALA A 325 -0.59 40.30 -5.25
N GLU A 326 0.42 41.12 -5.59
CA GLU A 326 0.72 41.49 -6.98
C GLU A 326 1.48 40.39 -7.75
N TYR A 327 2.39 39.67 -7.08
CA TYR A 327 3.29 38.70 -7.72
C TYR A 327 2.98 37.23 -7.37
N GLY A 328 2.09 36.98 -6.41
CA GLY A 328 1.65 35.66 -5.96
C GLY A 328 0.66 34.99 -6.91
N LYS A 329 1.10 34.69 -8.13
CA LYS A 329 0.28 34.01 -9.16
C LYS A 329 0.19 32.50 -8.93
N ASN A 330 -0.52 31.79 -9.82
CA ASN A 330 -0.77 30.34 -9.71
C ASN A 330 0.45 29.47 -9.40
N ASP A 331 1.59 29.68 -10.08
CA ASP A 331 2.80 28.89 -9.79
C ASP A 331 3.36 29.11 -8.38
N PHE A 332 3.15 30.30 -7.82
CA PHE A 332 3.55 30.64 -6.46
C PHE A 332 2.61 29.97 -5.45
N ILE A 333 1.30 29.99 -5.70
CA ILE A 333 0.30 29.27 -4.89
C ILE A 333 0.58 27.76 -4.90
N MET A 334 0.88 27.18 -6.06
CA MET A 334 1.24 25.76 -6.18
C MET A 334 2.49 25.40 -5.36
N LEU A 335 3.49 26.28 -5.35
CA LEU A 335 4.68 26.10 -4.51
C LEU A 335 4.32 26.20 -3.02
N ALA A 336 3.52 27.20 -2.63
CA ALA A 336 3.08 27.38 -1.25
C ALA A 336 2.36 26.12 -0.72
N LEU A 337 1.42 25.56 -1.49
CA LEU A 337 0.75 24.31 -1.17
C LEU A 337 1.74 23.13 -1.04
N SER A 338 2.73 23.05 -1.92
CA SER A 338 3.75 21.97 -1.83
C SER A 338 4.68 22.10 -0.63
N CYS A 339 4.78 23.28 -0.03
CA CYS A 339 5.59 23.53 1.17
C CYS A 339 4.86 23.15 2.46
N ILE A 340 3.54 22.94 2.41
CA ILE A 340 2.73 22.40 3.50
C ILE A 340 2.74 20.87 3.35
N ASP A 341 3.81 20.24 3.82
CA ASP A 341 3.98 18.78 3.80
C ASP A 341 3.89 18.18 5.21
N GLU A 342 3.92 16.85 5.30
CA GLU A 342 3.81 16.11 6.57
C GLU A 342 4.76 16.62 7.65
N LYS A 343 5.99 17.01 7.27
CA LYS A 343 6.98 17.55 8.19
C LYS A 343 6.55 18.90 8.75
N VAL A 344 6.07 19.82 7.93
CA VAL A 344 5.57 21.11 8.44
C VAL A 344 4.35 20.90 9.33
N VAL A 345 3.40 20.09 8.86
CA VAL A 345 2.14 19.81 9.57
C VAL A 345 2.44 19.21 10.96
N SER A 346 3.37 18.26 11.06
CA SER A 346 3.78 17.66 12.34
C SER A 346 4.35 18.66 13.37
N LEU A 347 4.80 19.84 12.94
CA LEU A 347 5.32 20.87 13.83
C LEU A 347 4.22 21.78 14.38
N LEU A 348 3.05 21.85 13.75
CA LEU A 348 2.02 22.84 14.08
C LEU A 348 1.26 22.49 15.37
N SER A 349 0.87 23.50 16.13
CA SER A 349 -0.12 23.32 17.21
C SER A 349 -1.52 23.10 16.63
N SER A 350 -2.47 22.63 17.43
CA SER A 350 -3.86 22.46 16.98
C SER A 350 -4.49 23.77 16.49
N ASP A 351 -4.17 24.91 17.13
CA ASP A 351 -4.68 26.23 16.71
C ASP A 351 -4.08 26.66 15.36
N GLU A 352 -2.78 26.39 15.15
CA GLU A 352 -2.10 26.70 13.89
C GLU A 352 -2.59 25.81 12.74
N HIS A 353 -2.82 24.53 13.02
CA HIS A 353 -3.47 23.61 12.09
C HIS A 353 -4.85 24.12 11.67
N LEU A 354 -5.70 24.45 12.65
CA LEU A 354 -7.04 24.96 12.40
C LEU A 354 -7.00 26.25 11.58
N PHE A 355 -6.11 27.18 11.92
CA PHE A 355 -5.93 28.43 11.18
C PHE A 355 -5.58 28.19 9.71
N ILE A 356 -4.57 27.36 9.44
CA ILE A 356 -4.16 27.06 8.06
C ILE A 356 -5.27 26.35 7.30
N LEU A 357 -5.98 25.43 7.96
CA LEU A 357 -7.13 24.73 7.39
C LEU A 357 -8.24 25.71 6.99
N LEU A 358 -8.55 26.69 7.84
CA LEU A 358 -9.52 27.74 7.54
C LEU A 358 -9.08 28.61 6.36
N CYS A 359 -7.80 28.98 6.27
CA CYS A 359 -7.29 29.74 5.13
C CYS A 359 -7.43 28.97 3.81
N ILE A 360 -6.99 27.72 3.75
CA ILE A 360 -7.11 26.90 2.52
C ILE A 360 -8.59 26.62 2.20
N GLY A 361 -9.40 26.34 3.21
CA GLY A 361 -10.84 26.14 3.06
C GLY A 361 -11.55 27.38 2.50
N ASN A 362 -11.18 28.58 2.96
CA ASN A 362 -11.74 29.83 2.43
C ASN A 362 -11.31 30.07 0.99
N PHE A 363 -10.04 29.82 0.65
CA PHE A 363 -9.55 29.88 -0.72
C PHE A 363 -10.31 28.93 -1.66
N LEU A 364 -10.60 27.70 -1.20
CA LEU A 364 -11.41 26.74 -1.96
C LEU A 364 -12.85 27.23 -2.17
N LYS A 365 -13.45 27.91 -1.19
CA LYS A 365 -14.78 28.52 -1.34
C LYS A 365 -14.75 29.67 -2.36
N ASP A 366 -13.72 30.52 -2.32
CA ASP A 366 -13.57 31.63 -3.27
C ASP A 366 -13.33 31.14 -4.72
N ALA A 367 -12.86 29.90 -4.90
CA ALA A 367 -12.73 29.26 -6.20
C ALA A 367 -14.08 29.13 -6.94
N GLN A 368 -15.20 29.21 -6.22
CA GLN A 368 -16.55 29.22 -6.80
C GLN A 368 -16.78 30.44 -7.70
N HIS A 369 -16.26 31.60 -7.29
CA HIS A 369 -16.55 32.89 -7.91
C HIS A 369 -15.40 33.41 -8.78
N SER A 370 -14.30 32.65 -8.91
CA SER A 370 -13.08 33.06 -9.57
C SER A 370 -12.51 31.99 -10.51
N ILE A 371 -11.83 32.43 -11.57
CA ILE A 371 -11.18 31.53 -12.55
C ILE A 371 -9.88 31.01 -11.94
N ILE A 372 -9.97 30.02 -11.05
CA ILE A 372 -8.82 29.30 -10.49
C ILE A 372 -8.56 28.04 -11.33
N PRO A 373 -7.31 27.77 -11.76
CA PRO A 373 -7.00 26.55 -12.52
C PRO A 373 -7.31 25.27 -11.72
N LYS A 374 -7.87 24.26 -12.39
CA LYS A 374 -8.16 22.92 -11.84
C LYS A 374 -6.98 22.36 -11.02
N LYS A 375 -5.76 22.46 -11.54
CA LYS A 375 -4.54 21.94 -10.88
C LYS A 375 -4.31 22.56 -9.51
N THR A 376 -4.61 23.85 -9.35
CA THR A 376 -4.47 24.56 -8.07
C THR A 376 -5.54 24.14 -7.08
N VAL A 377 -6.80 24.01 -7.54
CA VAL A 377 -7.91 23.50 -6.71
C VAL A 377 -7.62 22.08 -6.23
N PHE A 378 -7.23 21.18 -7.14
CA PHE A 378 -6.89 19.81 -6.80
C PHE A 378 -5.72 19.70 -5.81
N LYS A 379 -4.64 20.46 -6.00
CA LYS A 379 -3.53 20.49 -5.04
C LYS A 379 -3.95 21.08 -3.69
N SER A 380 -4.89 22.04 -3.68
CA SER A 380 -5.44 22.61 -2.45
C SER A 380 -6.27 21.58 -1.69
N LEU A 381 -7.09 20.77 -2.38
CA LEU A 381 -7.83 19.65 -1.79
C LEU A 381 -6.90 18.59 -1.21
N ILE A 382 -5.82 18.22 -1.90
CA ILE A 382 -4.81 17.28 -1.35
C ILE A 382 -4.16 17.85 -0.08
N THR A 383 -3.81 19.13 -0.09
CA THR A 383 -3.17 19.79 1.06
C THR A 383 -4.16 19.94 2.22
N PHE A 384 -5.42 20.22 1.92
CA PHE A 384 -6.51 20.23 2.90
C PHE A 384 -6.71 18.84 3.51
N ASN A 385 -6.64 17.78 2.70
CA ASN A 385 -6.74 16.39 3.15
C ASN A 385 -5.61 16.05 4.14
N LEU A 386 -4.39 16.41 3.79
CA LEU A 386 -3.21 16.24 4.62
C LEU A 386 -3.37 16.87 6.02
N LEU A 387 -3.93 18.08 6.10
CA LEU A 387 -4.10 18.81 7.36
C LEU A 387 -5.04 18.12 8.35
N TRP A 388 -6.13 17.53 7.87
CA TRP A 388 -7.06 16.83 8.76
C TRP A 388 -6.60 15.41 9.07
N LYS A 389 -5.99 14.70 8.11
CA LYS A 389 -5.47 13.33 8.31
C LYS A 389 -4.38 13.23 9.37
N LEU A 390 -3.55 14.27 9.48
CA LEU A 390 -2.48 14.33 10.48
C LEU A 390 -2.91 14.99 11.79
N SER A 391 -4.20 15.29 11.95
CA SER A 391 -4.74 15.90 13.14
C SER A 391 -5.62 14.90 13.91
N ASP A 392 -5.24 14.62 15.16
CA ASP A 392 -6.09 13.88 16.09
C ASP A 392 -7.15 14.78 16.79
N CYS A 393 -7.18 16.08 16.49
CA CYS A 393 -8.10 17.02 17.12
C CYS A 393 -9.52 16.92 16.54
N PRO A 394 -10.55 16.58 17.34
CA PRO A 394 -11.92 16.50 16.85
C PRO A 394 -12.42 17.80 16.23
N THR A 395 -12.04 18.96 16.78
CA THR A 395 -12.45 20.27 16.25
C THR A 395 -11.97 20.50 14.83
N ILE A 396 -10.74 20.07 14.50
CA ILE A 396 -10.19 20.18 13.15
C ILE A 396 -10.99 19.28 12.21
N ILE A 397 -11.20 18.01 12.57
CA ILE A 397 -11.92 17.03 11.76
C ILE A 397 -13.35 17.50 11.46
N LEU A 398 -14.06 18.00 12.47
CA LEU A 398 -15.41 18.55 12.31
C LEU A 398 -15.42 19.76 11.38
N LYS A 399 -14.46 20.68 11.57
CA LYS A 399 -14.37 21.87 10.73
C LYS A 399 -14.00 21.53 9.28
N SER A 400 -13.17 20.50 9.09
CA SER A 400 -12.83 19.98 7.78
C SER A 400 -14.06 19.47 7.04
N LEU A 401 -14.88 18.67 7.74
CA LEU A 401 -16.10 18.12 7.17
C LEU A 401 -17.11 19.23 6.83
N GLU A 402 -17.31 20.21 7.71
CA GLU A 402 -18.17 21.38 7.42
C GLU A 402 -17.74 22.13 6.15
N ILE A 403 -16.44 22.33 5.95
CA ILE A 403 -15.91 23.04 4.78
C ILE A 403 -16.08 22.19 3.51
N ILE A 404 -15.72 20.90 3.54
CA ILE A 404 -15.85 20.01 2.38
C ILE A 404 -17.33 19.82 2.01
N LEU A 405 -18.24 19.72 2.98
CA LEU A 405 -19.68 19.62 2.70
C LEU A 405 -20.24 20.86 2.00
N ALA A 406 -19.76 22.06 2.36
CA ALA A 406 -20.11 23.27 1.64
C ALA A 406 -19.62 23.20 0.18
N LEU A 407 -18.34 22.83 -0.01
CA LEU A 407 -17.75 22.68 -1.35
C LEU A 407 -18.45 21.62 -2.21
N MET A 408 -18.94 20.54 -1.57
CA MET A 408 -19.66 19.47 -2.26
C MET A 408 -20.89 20.03 -2.97
N MET A 409 -21.71 20.86 -2.33
CA MET A 409 -22.87 21.47 -3.00
C MET A 409 -22.50 22.51 -4.04
N ASP A 410 -21.51 23.34 -3.74
CA ASP A 410 -21.06 24.39 -4.66
C ASP A 410 -20.49 23.79 -5.95
N SER A 411 -19.92 22.58 -5.86
CA SER A 411 -19.41 21.86 -7.01
C SER A 411 -20.50 21.42 -8.00
N PHE A 412 -21.77 21.28 -7.59
CA PHE A 412 -22.89 20.97 -8.49
C PHE A 412 -23.52 22.21 -9.12
N ASN A 413 -23.45 23.36 -8.44
CA ASN A 413 -24.32 24.47 -8.78
C ASN A 413 -23.77 25.48 -9.79
N GLU A 414 -22.45 25.74 -9.93
CA GLU A 414 -22.05 26.87 -10.82
C GLU A 414 -20.57 27.04 -11.27
N SER A 415 -19.57 26.27 -10.79
CA SER A 415 -18.16 26.54 -11.16
C SER A 415 -17.44 25.40 -11.91
N ILE A 416 -16.87 25.70 -13.09
CA ILE A 416 -16.18 24.74 -13.97
C ILE A 416 -15.00 24.05 -13.25
N SER A 417 -14.28 24.76 -12.39
CA SER A 417 -13.10 24.25 -11.69
C SER A 417 -13.44 23.28 -10.55
N LEU A 418 -14.49 23.56 -9.76
CA LEU A 418 -14.95 22.64 -8.71
C LEU A 418 -15.71 21.45 -9.31
N GLN A 419 -16.49 21.65 -10.38
CA GLN A 419 -17.12 20.56 -11.13
C GLN A 419 -16.08 19.51 -11.54
N GLN A 420 -14.94 19.96 -12.09
CA GLN A 420 -13.85 19.07 -12.49
C GLN A 420 -13.11 18.39 -11.32
N CYS A 421 -13.41 18.75 -10.07
CA CYS A 421 -12.81 18.19 -8.86
C CYS A 421 -13.86 17.53 -7.93
N GLN A 422 -15.11 17.35 -8.38
CA GLN A 422 -16.22 16.76 -7.60
C GLN A 422 -15.82 15.43 -6.94
N PHE A 423 -15.18 14.54 -7.69
CA PHE A 423 -14.72 13.24 -7.18
C PHE A 423 -13.75 13.36 -6.00
N GLU A 424 -12.80 14.29 -6.06
CA GLU A 424 -11.84 14.48 -4.97
C GLU A 424 -12.53 15.09 -3.73
N ILE A 425 -13.53 15.96 -3.93
CA ILE A 425 -14.35 16.51 -2.83
C ILE A 425 -15.14 15.39 -2.15
N MET A 426 -15.84 14.55 -2.91
CA MET A 426 -16.61 13.41 -2.39
C MET A 426 -15.72 12.37 -1.71
N LYS A 427 -14.56 12.09 -2.29
CA LYS A 427 -13.54 11.23 -1.68
C LYS A 427 -13.11 11.75 -0.30
N ASN A 428 -12.92 13.06 -0.13
CA ASN A 428 -12.60 13.64 1.17
C ASN A 428 -13.74 13.44 2.19
N VAL A 429 -15.01 13.60 1.79
CA VAL A 429 -16.17 13.31 2.66
C VAL A 429 -16.14 11.85 3.11
N ARG A 430 -16.00 10.92 2.14
CA ARG A 430 -15.94 9.48 2.39
C ARG A 430 -14.82 9.13 3.37
N GLU A 431 -13.61 9.62 3.13
CA GLU A 431 -12.43 9.32 3.98
C GLU A 431 -12.61 9.84 5.41
N ILE A 432 -13.15 11.06 5.61
CA ILE A 432 -13.41 11.60 6.95
C ILE A 432 -14.42 10.72 7.69
N ILE A 433 -15.52 10.32 7.04
CA ILE A 433 -16.55 9.48 7.67
C ILE A 433 -15.98 8.10 8.05
N GLN A 434 -15.25 7.46 7.14
CA GLN A 434 -14.66 6.14 7.38
C GLN A 434 -13.66 6.16 8.55
N GLN A 435 -12.80 7.17 8.62
CA GLN A 435 -11.74 7.24 9.62
C GLN A 435 -12.22 7.74 10.99
N HIS A 436 -13.25 8.60 11.02
CA HIS A 436 -13.67 9.31 12.23
C HIS A 436 -15.12 9.05 12.64
N ARG A 437 -15.75 7.97 12.16
CA ARG A 437 -17.14 7.58 12.48
C ARG A 437 -17.56 7.72 13.94
N ASN A 438 -16.66 7.47 14.90
CA ASN A 438 -16.98 7.46 16.34
C ASN A 438 -17.09 8.85 16.96
N ILE A 439 -16.57 9.89 16.31
CA ILE A 439 -16.53 11.27 16.86
C ILE A 439 -17.47 12.22 16.12
N LEU A 440 -18.09 11.78 15.02
CA LEU A 440 -18.98 12.62 14.21
C LEU A 440 -20.34 12.79 14.90
N PRO A 441 -20.76 14.04 15.18
CA PRO A 441 -22.09 14.34 15.66
C PRO A 441 -23.15 13.88 14.65
N GLN A 442 -24.26 13.36 15.18
CA GLN A 442 -25.39 12.92 14.36
C GLN A 442 -25.91 14.01 13.42
N GLN A 443 -25.89 15.28 13.82
CA GLN A 443 -26.31 16.40 12.98
C GLN A 443 -25.48 16.52 11.70
N ILE A 444 -24.17 16.31 11.78
CA ILE A 444 -23.31 16.41 10.59
C ILE A 444 -23.59 15.26 9.63
N LEU A 445 -23.86 14.06 10.15
CA LEU A 445 -24.27 12.93 9.30
C LEU A 445 -25.63 13.19 8.62
N ILE A 446 -26.55 13.90 9.28
CA ILE A 446 -27.79 14.40 8.65
C ILE A 446 -27.47 15.34 7.49
N ASP A 447 -26.56 16.29 7.69
CA ASP A 447 -26.18 17.24 6.66
C ASP A 447 -25.53 16.51 5.46
N VAL A 448 -24.65 15.53 5.70
CA VAL A 448 -24.06 14.65 4.67
C VAL A 448 -25.17 13.97 3.88
N CYS A 449 -26.09 13.28 4.55
CA CYS A 449 -27.14 12.50 3.89
C CYS A 449 -28.11 13.39 3.10
N SER A 450 -28.43 14.58 3.63
CA SER A 450 -29.21 15.57 2.89
C SER A 450 -28.51 15.99 1.60
N LYS A 451 -27.21 16.24 1.64
CA LYS A 451 -26.46 16.65 0.44
C LYS A 451 -26.32 15.50 -0.57
N VAL A 452 -26.08 14.29 -0.09
CA VAL A 452 -26.05 13.09 -0.94
C VAL A 452 -27.41 12.88 -1.62
N ASN A 453 -28.51 13.09 -0.89
CA ASN A 453 -29.85 13.01 -1.43
C ASN A 453 -30.09 14.07 -2.53
N ASP A 454 -29.65 15.31 -2.31
CA ASP A 454 -29.74 16.36 -3.32
C ASP A 454 -29.01 15.94 -4.62
N ILE A 455 -27.82 15.33 -4.50
CA ILE A 455 -27.03 14.85 -5.64
C ILE A 455 -27.73 13.70 -6.36
N LEU A 456 -28.30 12.74 -5.62
CA LEU A 456 -29.06 11.63 -6.20
C LEU A 456 -30.29 12.12 -6.96
N VAL A 457 -30.99 13.15 -6.47
CA VAL A 457 -32.13 13.73 -7.17
C VAL A 457 -31.71 14.45 -8.47
N LEU A 458 -30.50 15.02 -8.50
CA LEU A 458 -29.96 15.72 -9.67
C LEU A 458 -29.38 14.79 -10.72
N THR A 459 -28.92 13.59 -10.34
CA THR A 459 -28.36 12.59 -11.25
C THR A 459 -29.49 11.81 -11.92
N THR A 460 -29.86 12.17 -13.15
CA THR A 460 -30.75 11.32 -13.96
C THR A 460 -30.04 10.03 -14.34
N SER A 461 -30.77 8.93 -14.54
CA SER A 461 -30.25 7.56 -14.76
C SER A 461 -29.20 7.35 -15.87
N ASP A 462 -28.95 8.35 -16.72
CA ASP A 462 -27.94 8.34 -17.80
C ASP A 462 -26.75 9.28 -17.57
N ALA A 463 -26.70 10.01 -16.45
CA ALA A 463 -25.73 11.09 -16.22
C ALA A 463 -24.72 10.72 -15.12
N ASP A 464 -23.54 10.26 -15.57
CA ASP A 464 -22.29 10.12 -14.81
C ASP A 464 -22.24 8.98 -13.77
N LEU A 465 -22.00 7.75 -14.24
CA LEU A 465 -21.86 6.54 -13.40
C LEU A 465 -20.80 6.71 -12.29
N ASP A 466 -19.69 7.38 -12.58
CA ASP A 466 -18.61 7.64 -11.62
C ASP A 466 -19.11 8.46 -10.42
N LEU A 467 -20.07 9.36 -10.65
CA LEU A 467 -20.66 10.21 -9.62
C LEU A 467 -21.61 9.41 -8.74
N VAL A 468 -22.40 8.52 -9.34
CA VAL A 468 -23.28 7.60 -8.61
C VAL A 468 -22.44 6.66 -7.74
N ASP A 469 -21.34 6.10 -8.26
CA ASP A 469 -20.41 5.28 -7.47
C ASP A 469 -19.85 6.04 -6.27
N SER A 470 -19.41 7.29 -6.47
CA SER A 470 -18.92 8.14 -5.38
C SER A 470 -20.00 8.42 -4.32
N VAL A 471 -21.26 8.56 -4.74
CA VAL A 471 -22.39 8.70 -3.81
C VAL A 471 -22.59 7.41 -3.01
N LEU A 472 -22.62 6.26 -3.68
CA LEU A 472 -22.82 4.96 -3.05
C LEU A 472 -21.73 4.69 -2.01
N GLU A 473 -20.48 5.04 -2.30
CA GLU A 473 -19.39 4.90 -1.35
C GLU A 473 -19.54 5.77 -0.09
N ILE A 474 -20.06 7.00 -0.22
CA ILE A 474 -20.39 7.86 0.94
C ILE A 474 -21.55 7.22 1.72
N MET A 475 -22.60 6.74 1.05
CA MET A 475 -23.71 6.05 1.71
C MET A 475 -23.23 4.81 2.47
N ILE A 476 -22.35 4.00 1.88
CA ILE A 476 -21.71 2.85 2.53
C ILE A 476 -20.87 3.31 3.74
N ALA A 477 -20.11 4.41 3.62
CA ALA A 477 -19.36 4.95 4.75
C ALA A 477 -20.26 5.37 5.92
N VAL A 478 -21.40 6.00 5.63
CA VAL A 478 -22.39 6.39 6.66
C VAL A 478 -23.08 5.16 7.25
N LEU A 479 -23.53 4.23 6.40
CA LEU A 479 -24.09 2.94 6.80
C LEU A 479 -23.12 2.20 7.73
N ASN A 480 -21.82 2.28 7.42
CA ASN A 480 -20.78 1.62 8.19
C ASN A 480 -20.56 2.18 9.61
N SER A 481 -21.11 3.36 9.88
CA SER A 481 -21.09 3.99 11.20
C SER A 481 -22.21 3.47 12.09
N ASN A 482 -23.44 3.36 11.57
CA ASN A 482 -24.61 2.82 12.27
C ASN A 482 -25.77 2.56 11.29
N GLY A 483 -25.91 1.32 10.80
CA GLY A 483 -26.92 0.95 9.80
C GLY A 483 -28.38 1.18 10.24
N GLU A 484 -28.70 0.95 11.52
CA GLU A 484 -30.06 1.23 12.06
C GLU A 484 -30.36 2.73 12.03
N SER A 485 -29.41 3.55 12.47
CA SER A 485 -29.51 5.01 12.45
C SER A 485 -29.57 5.55 11.03
N PHE A 486 -28.81 4.97 10.11
CA PHE A 486 -28.83 5.34 8.70
C PHE A 486 -30.25 5.23 8.11
N VAL A 487 -30.90 4.09 8.30
CA VAL A 487 -32.26 3.91 7.78
C VAL A 487 -33.29 4.77 8.53
N LYS A 488 -33.15 4.89 9.85
CA LYS A 488 -34.12 5.60 10.69
C LYS A 488 -34.09 7.12 10.52
N TYR A 489 -32.90 7.70 10.38
CA TYR A 489 -32.73 9.16 10.34
C TYR A 489 -32.71 9.73 8.92
N TYR A 490 -32.56 8.89 7.88
CA TYR A 490 -32.45 9.34 6.48
C TYR A 490 -33.50 8.73 5.53
N PRO A 491 -34.81 8.71 5.88
CA PRO A 491 -35.82 7.99 5.11
C PRO A 491 -36.00 8.50 3.68
N GLU A 492 -35.84 9.81 3.45
CA GLU A 492 -35.97 10.41 2.10
C GLU A 492 -34.83 9.96 1.17
N LEU A 493 -33.61 9.87 1.69
CA LEU A 493 -32.45 9.34 0.97
C LEU A 493 -32.68 7.88 0.56
N ILE A 494 -33.24 7.06 1.47
CA ILE A 494 -33.56 5.66 1.18
C ILE A 494 -34.66 5.55 0.11
N ASP A 495 -35.74 6.33 0.23
CA ASP A 495 -36.85 6.31 -0.74
C ASP A 495 -36.33 6.70 -2.16
N ASN A 496 -35.46 7.70 -2.26
CA ASN A 496 -34.84 8.12 -3.53
C ASN A 496 -33.83 7.09 -4.06
N PHE A 497 -32.99 6.51 -3.21
CA PHE A 497 -32.07 5.44 -3.58
C PHE A 497 -32.82 4.23 -4.14
N LEU A 498 -33.88 3.75 -3.46
CA LEU A 498 -34.66 2.61 -3.92
C LEU A 498 -35.36 2.88 -5.26
N SER A 499 -35.85 4.11 -5.45
CA SER A 499 -36.43 4.53 -6.72
C SER A 499 -35.39 4.47 -7.85
N HIS A 500 -34.19 5.02 -7.64
CA HIS A 500 -33.09 4.98 -8.61
C HIS A 500 -32.61 3.56 -8.89
N TRP A 501 -32.37 2.76 -7.84
CA TRP A 501 -31.96 1.38 -7.98
C TRP A 501 -33.00 0.55 -8.74
N SER A 502 -34.30 0.73 -8.47
CA SER A 502 -35.36 -0.01 -9.17
C SER A 502 -35.38 0.27 -10.68
N ILE A 503 -35.09 1.52 -11.08
CA ILE A 503 -34.95 1.89 -12.49
C ILE A 503 -33.70 1.22 -13.06
N CYS A 504 -32.54 1.39 -12.41
CA CYS A 504 -31.26 0.84 -12.89
C CYS A 504 -31.29 -0.69 -13.01
N TYR A 505 -31.89 -1.40 -12.05
CA TYR A 505 -32.06 -2.85 -12.08
C TYR A 505 -32.95 -3.31 -13.24
N GLN A 506 -33.92 -2.49 -13.67
CA GLN A 506 -34.79 -2.80 -14.80
C GLN A 506 -34.21 -2.41 -16.16
N THR A 507 -33.32 -1.41 -16.21
CA THR A 507 -32.83 -0.82 -17.46
C THR A 507 -31.37 -1.13 -17.78
N SER A 508 -30.52 -1.41 -16.78
CA SER A 508 -29.08 -1.57 -16.96
C SER A 508 -28.63 -3.03 -16.75
N ASN A 509 -27.68 -3.47 -17.59
CA ASN A 509 -26.93 -4.72 -17.38
C ASN A 509 -25.59 -4.45 -16.67
N ASP A 510 -25.43 -3.30 -16.00
CA ASP A 510 -24.15 -2.92 -15.38
C ASP A 510 -23.97 -3.66 -14.05
N THR A 511 -23.20 -4.75 -14.08
CA THR A 511 -22.92 -5.58 -12.91
C THR A 511 -22.13 -4.85 -11.85
N SER A 512 -21.30 -3.85 -12.22
CA SER A 512 -20.50 -3.05 -11.29
C SER A 512 -21.40 -2.16 -10.43
N LEU A 513 -22.26 -1.35 -11.06
CA LEU A 513 -23.17 -0.47 -10.33
C LEU A 513 -24.14 -1.26 -9.42
N ILE A 514 -24.65 -2.38 -9.92
CA ILE A 514 -25.52 -3.27 -9.14
C ILE A 514 -24.76 -3.79 -7.92
N SER A 515 -23.50 -4.22 -8.09
CA SER A 515 -22.67 -4.73 -7.00
C SER A 515 -22.45 -3.70 -5.89
N SER A 516 -22.19 -2.44 -6.26
CA SER A 516 -22.04 -1.31 -5.32
C SER A 516 -23.30 -1.02 -4.50
N CYS A 517 -24.49 -1.34 -5.02
CA CYS A 517 -25.77 -1.14 -4.32
C CYS A 517 -26.07 -2.21 -3.26
N ILE A 518 -25.48 -3.40 -3.36
CA ILE A 518 -25.85 -4.59 -2.56
C ILE A 518 -25.72 -4.35 -1.04
N PRO A 519 -24.63 -3.74 -0.51
CA PRO A 519 -24.52 -3.49 0.92
C PRO A 519 -25.64 -2.60 1.49
N ILE A 520 -26.08 -1.61 0.69
CA ILE A 520 -27.16 -0.69 1.06
C ILE A 520 -28.51 -1.41 1.02
N LEU A 521 -28.78 -2.19 -0.04
CA LEU A 521 -30.02 -2.96 -0.18
C LEU A 521 -30.25 -3.92 0.98
N LEU A 522 -29.21 -4.65 1.39
CA LEU A 522 -29.32 -5.58 2.51
C LEU A 522 -29.62 -4.85 3.83
N CYS A 523 -28.95 -3.72 4.09
CA CYS A 523 -29.23 -2.89 5.26
C CYS A 523 -30.67 -2.35 5.24
N VAL A 524 -31.14 -1.91 4.07
CA VAL A 524 -32.51 -1.41 3.89
C VAL A 524 -33.54 -2.50 4.18
N ASP A 525 -33.38 -3.73 3.67
CA ASP A 525 -34.30 -4.84 3.97
C ASP A 525 -34.36 -5.15 5.48
N LEU A 526 -33.20 -5.16 6.15
CA LEU A 526 -33.10 -5.46 7.58
C LEU A 526 -33.81 -4.40 8.45
N TYR A 527 -33.55 -3.11 8.19
CA TYR A 527 -33.97 -2.03 9.11
C TYR A 527 -35.21 -1.24 8.68
N CYS A 528 -35.60 -1.19 7.40
CA CYS A 528 -36.82 -0.48 6.97
C CYS A 528 -38.08 -1.20 7.46
N CYS A 529 -39.16 -0.45 7.70
CA CYS A 529 -40.45 -1.07 7.95
C CYS A 529 -41.14 -1.51 6.64
N GLU A 530 -42.02 -2.49 6.73
CA GLU A 530 -42.73 -3.03 5.56
C GLU A 530 -43.54 -1.94 4.82
N SER A 531 -44.11 -0.97 5.55
CA SER A 531 -44.86 0.12 4.92
C SER A 531 -43.98 1.08 4.10
N GLN A 532 -42.70 1.26 4.45
CA GLN A 532 -41.75 2.03 3.64
C GLN A 532 -41.38 1.28 2.36
N LEU A 533 -40.99 0.00 2.48
CA LEU A 533 -40.60 -0.82 1.33
C LEU A 533 -41.76 -1.03 0.34
N ASN A 534 -42.99 -1.16 0.85
CA ASN A 534 -44.18 -1.29 0.01
C ASN A 534 -44.46 -0.04 -0.85
N LYS A 535 -43.97 1.15 -0.50
CA LYS A 535 -44.12 2.35 -1.35
C LYS A 535 -43.44 2.20 -2.70
N VAL A 536 -42.35 1.44 -2.75
CA VAL A 536 -41.54 1.17 -3.95
C VAL A 536 -41.75 -0.26 -4.48
N GLY A 537 -42.78 -0.97 -3.99
CA GLY A 537 -43.14 -2.31 -4.46
C GLY A 537 -42.23 -3.44 -3.96
N ILE A 538 -41.46 -3.22 -2.88
CA ILE A 538 -40.55 -4.21 -2.31
C ILE A 538 -41.21 -4.88 -1.09
N SER A 539 -41.30 -6.21 -1.09
CA SER A 539 -41.79 -6.98 0.06
C SER A 539 -40.65 -7.29 1.02
N LYS A 540 -40.78 -6.84 2.28
CA LYS A 540 -39.77 -7.02 3.34
C LYS A 540 -39.41 -8.50 3.53
N ASN A 541 -38.12 -8.79 3.68
CA ASN A 541 -37.58 -10.14 3.90
C ASN A 541 -37.93 -11.15 2.78
N GLN A 542 -38.33 -10.68 1.59
CA GLN A 542 -38.70 -11.54 0.47
C GLN A 542 -38.01 -11.10 -0.83
N THR A 543 -38.28 -9.88 -1.29
CA THR A 543 -37.83 -9.42 -2.62
C THR A 543 -36.32 -9.26 -2.67
N ILE A 544 -35.73 -8.48 -1.76
CA ILE A 544 -34.28 -8.25 -1.73
C ILE A 544 -33.53 -9.56 -1.43
N PRO A 545 -33.88 -10.35 -0.40
CA PRO A 545 -33.20 -11.61 -0.15
C PRO A 545 -33.25 -12.59 -1.33
N ALA A 546 -34.36 -12.69 -2.05
CA ALA A 546 -34.46 -13.54 -3.24
C ALA A 546 -33.50 -13.09 -4.36
N ILE A 547 -33.40 -11.77 -4.61
CA ILE A 547 -32.47 -11.22 -5.61
C ILE A 547 -31.03 -11.53 -5.21
N LEU A 548 -30.66 -11.27 -3.95
CA LEU A 548 -29.30 -11.53 -3.45
C LEU A 548 -28.97 -13.03 -3.46
N THR A 549 -29.94 -13.90 -3.19
CA THR A 549 -29.78 -15.36 -3.31
C THR A 549 -29.43 -15.75 -4.74
N ASN A 550 -30.13 -15.21 -5.72
CA ASN A 550 -29.85 -15.48 -7.13
C ASN A 550 -28.46 -14.99 -7.52
N TYR A 551 -28.02 -13.82 -7.05
CA TYR A 551 -26.67 -13.33 -7.30
C TYR A 551 -25.60 -14.20 -6.63
N LEU A 552 -25.88 -14.73 -5.44
CA LEU A 552 -24.96 -15.62 -4.73
C LEU A 552 -24.78 -16.96 -5.46
N ILE A 553 -25.85 -17.54 -6.01
CA ILE A 553 -25.82 -18.86 -6.66
C ILE A 553 -25.43 -18.75 -8.14
N GLU A 554 -26.04 -17.83 -8.87
CA GLU A 554 -25.98 -17.74 -10.34
C GLU A 554 -25.23 -16.50 -10.85
N GLY A 555 -24.92 -15.53 -9.97
CA GLY A 555 -24.26 -14.28 -10.37
C GLY A 555 -22.82 -14.46 -10.81
N GLU A 556 -22.26 -13.43 -11.46
CA GLU A 556 -20.83 -13.33 -11.73
C GLU A 556 -20.04 -13.12 -10.43
N TYR A 557 -18.71 -13.34 -10.46
CA TYR A 557 -17.83 -13.22 -9.31
C TYR A 557 -18.04 -11.91 -8.50
N LEU A 558 -18.09 -10.76 -9.18
CA LEU A 558 -18.25 -9.44 -8.53
C LEU A 558 -19.56 -9.30 -7.76
N LEU A 559 -20.66 -9.82 -8.31
CA LEU A 559 -21.96 -9.83 -7.64
C LEU A 559 -21.94 -10.78 -6.44
N ARG A 560 -21.38 -12.00 -6.61
CA ARG A 560 -21.25 -12.97 -5.50
C ARG A 560 -20.42 -12.40 -4.36
N ASP A 561 -19.24 -11.89 -4.65
CA ASP A 561 -18.32 -11.29 -3.69
C ASP A 561 -18.98 -10.11 -2.95
N SER A 562 -19.73 -9.28 -3.67
CA SER A 562 -20.46 -8.16 -3.07
C SER A 562 -21.61 -8.60 -2.15
N VAL A 563 -22.34 -9.67 -2.49
CA VAL A 563 -23.33 -10.29 -1.58
C VAL A 563 -22.64 -10.83 -0.33
N ILE A 564 -21.55 -11.57 -0.49
CA ILE A 564 -20.77 -12.14 0.61
C ILE A 564 -20.29 -11.04 1.56
N LYS A 565 -19.64 -10.00 1.04
CA LYS A 565 -19.17 -8.84 1.82
C LYS A 565 -20.32 -8.11 2.50
N ALA A 566 -21.47 -7.93 1.82
CA ALA A 566 -22.64 -7.30 2.42
C ALA A 566 -23.20 -8.12 3.59
N ILE A 567 -23.23 -9.45 3.49
CA ILE A 567 -23.66 -10.35 4.57
C ILE A 567 -22.69 -10.25 5.74
N ASP A 568 -21.37 -10.38 5.49
CA ASP A 568 -20.35 -10.27 6.53
C ASP A 568 -20.46 -8.96 7.32
N TYR A 569 -20.74 -7.87 6.60
CA TYR A 569 -20.85 -6.55 7.18
C TYR A 569 -22.15 -6.35 7.99
N ASN A 570 -23.31 -6.66 7.40
CA ASN A 570 -24.61 -6.27 7.96
C ASN A 570 -25.20 -7.29 8.94
N TYR A 571 -25.03 -8.59 8.71
CA TYR A 571 -25.73 -9.61 9.49
C TYR A 571 -25.22 -9.76 10.93
N PRO A 572 -23.90 -9.85 11.19
CA PRO A 572 -23.38 -9.92 12.55
C PRO A 572 -23.82 -8.72 13.41
N SER A 573 -23.77 -7.50 12.86
CA SER A 573 -24.21 -6.31 13.57
C SER A 573 -25.73 -6.30 13.85
N PHE A 574 -26.54 -6.73 12.87
CA PHE A 574 -28.00 -6.88 13.03
C PHE A 574 -28.36 -7.93 14.10
N ILE A 575 -27.64 -9.06 14.13
CA ILE A 575 -27.79 -10.11 15.14
C ILE A 575 -27.43 -9.56 16.53
N ALA A 576 -26.35 -8.79 16.64
CA ALA A 576 -25.92 -8.19 17.90
C ALA A 576 -26.97 -7.21 18.45
N SER A 577 -27.56 -6.35 17.61
CA SER A 577 -28.50 -5.30 18.01
C SER A 577 -29.92 -5.79 18.30
N ASN A 578 -30.39 -6.87 17.66
CA ASN A 578 -31.77 -7.34 17.79
C ASN A 578 -31.93 -8.64 18.61
N SER A 579 -33.13 -8.90 19.11
CA SER A 579 -33.48 -10.20 19.69
C SER A 579 -33.64 -11.23 18.57
N TRP A 580 -32.57 -11.97 18.28
CA TRP A 580 -32.58 -13.04 17.28
C TRP A 580 -33.66 -14.07 17.64
N ASN A 581 -34.58 -14.33 16.72
CA ASN A 581 -35.74 -15.20 16.93
C ASN A 581 -35.85 -16.27 15.82
N ARG A 582 -36.80 -17.19 16.00
CA ARG A 582 -37.00 -18.32 15.07
C ARG A 582 -37.38 -17.90 13.65
N GLU A 583 -38.09 -16.79 13.47
CA GLU A 583 -38.49 -16.31 12.14
C GLU A 583 -37.29 -15.73 11.38
N LEU A 584 -36.46 -14.90 12.03
CA LEU A 584 -35.22 -14.38 11.45
C LEU A 584 -34.24 -15.52 11.09
N SER A 585 -34.15 -16.51 11.98
CA SER A 585 -33.36 -17.73 11.75
C SER A 585 -33.80 -18.48 10.49
N LYS A 586 -35.12 -18.66 10.28
CA LYS A 586 -35.67 -19.31 9.09
C LYS A 586 -35.41 -18.51 7.83
N LEU A 587 -35.56 -17.18 7.87
CA LEU A 587 -35.29 -16.31 6.75
C LEU A 587 -33.81 -16.36 6.34
N PHE A 588 -32.90 -16.24 7.32
CA PHE A 588 -31.47 -16.35 7.06
C PHE A 588 -31.11 -17.71 6.46
N THR A 589 -31.60 -18.80 7.07
CA THR A 589 -31.37 -20.17 6.57
C THR A 589 -31.81 -20.32 5.12
N LYS A 590 -33.01 -19.84 4.79
CA LYS A 590 -33.60 -19.97 3.46
C LYS A 590 -32.84 -19.20 2.39
N PHE A 591 -32.51 -17.93 2.64
CA PHE A 591 -31.98 -17.03 1.61
C PHE A 591 -30.46 -16.93 1.57
N TYR A 592 -29.77 -17.24 2.68
CA TYR A 592 -28.32 -17.06 2.75
C TYR A 592 -27.62 -18.34 3.23
N GLY A 593 -28.12 -18.94 4.32
CA GLY A 593 -27.47 -20.08 4.95
C GLY A 593 -27.37 -21.31 4.05
N LEU A 594 -28.48 -21.73 3.44
CA LEU A 594 -28.51 -22.87 2.52
C LEU A 594 -27.71 -22.61 1.24
N PRO A 595 -27.89 -21.48 0.53
CA PRO A 595 -27.07 -21.13 -0.63
C PRO A 595 -25.56 -21.09 -0.33
N MET A 596 -25.13 -20.45 0.76
CA MET A 596 -23.71 -20.42 1.14
C MET A 596 -23.17 -21.81 1.43
N SER A 597 -23.94 -22.66 2.11
CA SER A 597 -23.50 -24.02 2.43
C SER A 597 -23.44 -24.92 1.20
N GLN A 598 -24.29 -24.66 0.19
CA GLN A 598 -24.20 -25.30 -1.12
C GLN A 598 -22.92 -24.85 -1.85
N LEU A 599 -22.59 -23.56 -1.82
CA LEU A 599 -21.35 -23.04 -2.40
C LEU A 599 -20.10 -23.66 -1.78
N ILE A 600 -20.08 -23.90 -0.45
CA ILE A 600 -18.95 -24.60 0.20
C ILE A 600 -18.64 -25.95 -0.47
N LEU A 601 -19.66 -26.62 -1.02
CA LEU A 601 -19.56 -27.94 -1.62
C LEU A 601 -19.35 -27.93 -3.14
N SER A 602 -19.60 -26.80 -3.81
CA SER A 602 -19.54 -26.70 -5.26
C SER A 602 -18.50 -25.71 -5.79
N GLU A 603 -18.07 -24.75 -4.97
CA GLU A 603 -17.17 -23.66 -5.37
C GLU A 603 -15.71 -24.13 -5.35
N ILE A 604 -14.95 -23.69 -6.35
CA ILE A 604 -13.52 -24.02 -6.52
C ILE A 604 -12.66 -22.82 -6.10
N ASP A 605 -13.21 -21.61 -6.15
CA ASP A 605 -12.51 -20.40 -5.76
C ASP A 605 -12.24 -20.34 -4.24
N SER A 606 -10.97 -20.37 -3.87
CA SER A 606 -10.53 -20.36 -2.47
C SER A 606 -10.84 -19.05 -1.73
N GLU A 607 -10.90 -17.91 -2.40
CA GLU A 607 -11.22 -16.62 -1.78
C GLU A 607 -12.70 -16.59 -1.38
N VAL A 608 -13.59 -17.02 -2.29
CA VAL A 608 -15.03 -17.13 -2.04
C VAL A 608 -15.30 -18.09 -0.88
N LEU A 609 -14.67 -19.27 -0.89
CA LEU A 609 -14.78 -20.25 0.20
C LEU A 609 -14.29 -19.69 1.54
N SER A 610 -13.15 -19.00 1.54
CA SER A 610 -12.60 -18.36 2.75
C SER A 610 -13.57 -17.34 3.33
N ASN A 611 -14.12 -16.45 2.49
CA ASN A 611 -15.04 -15.41 2.92
C ASN A 611 -16.35 -15.98 3.47
N ILE A 612 -16.91 -17.02 2.83
CA ILE A 612 -18.12 -17.71 3.32
C ILE A 612 -17.86 -18.34 4.71
N LEU A 613 -16.72 -19.01 4.90
CA LEU A 613 -16.36 -19.60 6.19
C LEU A 613 -16.18 -18.53 7.28
N LEU A 614 -15.55 -17.40 6.96
CA LEU A 614 -15.37 -16.28 7.89
C LEU A 614 -16.71 -15.67 8.34
N ILE A 615 -17.68 -15.53 7.44
CA ILE A 615 -19.04 -15.09 7.77
C ILE A 615 -19.66 -16.01 8.83
N TRP A 616 -19.61 -17.32 8.60
CA TRP A 616 -20.17 -18.30 9.53
C TRP A 616 -19.47 -18.27 10.90
N ILE A 617 -18.15 -18.12 10.91
CA ILE A 617 -17.36 -17.94 12.14
C ILE A 617 -17.80 -16.67 12.88
N SER A 618 -17.95 -15.55 12.17
CA SER A 618 -18.40 -14.27 12.71
C SER A 618 -19.80 -14.35 13.33
N ILE A 619 -20.74 -15.03 12.66
CA ILE A 619 -22.09 -15.30 13.15
C ILE A 619 -22.05 -16.16 14.42
N CYS A 620 -21.30 -17.25 14.42
CA CYS A 620 -21.14 -18.12 15.60
C CYS A 620 -20.58 -17.33 16.80
N ASN A 621 -19.54 -16.52 16.56
CA ASN A 621 -18.90 -15.69 17.57
C ASN A 621 -19.83 -14.64 18.16
N THR A 622 -20.58 -13.93 17.31
CA THR A 622 -21.53 -12.89 17.74
C THR A 622 -22.59 -13.46 18.68
N ILE A 623 -23.05 -14.68 18.41
CA ILE A 623 -24.19 -15.27 19.12
C ILE A 623 -23.78 -15.94 20.43
N LYS A 624 -22.52 -16.40 20.55
CA LYS A 624 -21.95 -16.85 21.82
C LYS A 624 -22.13 -15.84 22.96
N PHE A 625 -22.26 -14.54 22.64
CA PHE A 625 -22.46 -13.47 23.61
C PHE A 625 -23.93 -13.18 23.96
N LYS A 626 -24.92 -13.83 23.31
CA LYS A 626 -26.35 -13.72 23.66
C LYS A 626 -26.66 -14.66 24.83
N GLN A 627 -27.20 -14.12 25.92
CA GLN A 627 -27.26 -14.80 27.22
C GLN A 627 -28.39 -15.83 27.39
N ASP A 628 -29.43 -15.84 26.54
CA ASP A 628 -30.56 -16.76 26.71
C ASP A 628 -30.31 -18.12 26.04
N ALA A 629 -30.86 -19.18 26.64
CA ALA A 629 -30.64 -20.56 26.17
C ALA A 629 -31.45 -20.85 24.88
N GLU A 630 -32.66 -20.30 24.77
CA GLU A 630 -33.59 -20.54 23.66
C GLU A 630 -33.02 -20.07 22.32
N THR A 631 -32.40 -18.88 22.27
CA THR A 631 -31.72 -18.36 21.08
C THR A 631 -30.53 -19.22 20.67
N ARG A 632 -29.78 -19.78 21.63
CA ARG A 632 -28.66 -20.70 21.33
C ARG A 632 -29.12 -22.04 20.76
N PHE A 633 -30.25 -22.58 21.23
CA PHE A 633 -30.86 -23.79 20.66
C PHE A 633 -31.37 -23.57 19.24
N ASN A 634 -32.12 -22.49 19.00
CA ASN A 634 -32.60 -22.13 17.67
C ASN A 634 -31.45 -21.96 16.67
N LEU A 635 -30.27 -21.50 17.14
CA LEU A 635 -29.09 -21.35 16.30
C LEU A 635 -28.47 -22.69 15.89
N ILE A 636 -28.32 -23.64 16.82
CA ILE A 636 -27.76 -24.95 16.48
C ILE A 636 -28.64 -25.65 15.45
N GLN A 637 -29.96 -25.53 15.62
CA GLN A 637 -30.93 -25.95 14.62
C GLN A 637 -30.69 -25.23 13.27
N MET A 638 -30.52 -23.91 13.28
CA MET A 638 -30.23 -23.12 12.06
C MET A 638 -28.95 -23.56 11.34
N LEU A 639 -27.85 -23.82 12.06
CA LEU A 639 -26.57 -24.27 11.47
C LEU A 639 -26.70 -25.64 10.79
N TYR A 640 -27.64 -26.46 11.27
CA TYR A 640 -27.96 -27.73 10.64
C TYR A 640 -28.92 -27.55 9.45
N GLU A 641 -30.01 -26.80 9.63
CA GLU A 641 -31.01 -26.54 8.59
C GLU A 641 -30.41 -25.77 7.40
N SER A 642 -29.35 -24.99 7.63
CA SER A 642 -28.59 -24.33 6.56
C SER A 642 -27.66 -25.27 5.81
N GLY A 643 -27.41 -26.47 6.32
CA GLY A 643 -26.41 -27.39 5.76
C GLY A 643 -24.97 -27.09 6.18
N PHE A 644 -24.72 -26.04 6.97
CA PHE A 644 -23.37 -25.62 7.34
C PHE A 644 -22.59 -26.72 8.09
N LEU A 645 -23.24 -27.40 9.05
CA LEU A 645 -22.61 -28.52 9.78
C LEU A 645 -22.20 -29.67 8.86
N THR A 646 -23.06 -29.98 7.87
CA THR A 646 -22.80 -31.02 6.88
C THR A 646 -21.68 -30.60 5.94
N SER A 647 -21.68 -29.36 5.46
CA SER A 647 -20.65 -28.82 4.57
C SER A 647 -19.28 -28.75 5.24
N LEU A 648 -19.20 -28.33 6.51
CA LEU A 648 -17.96 -28.36 7.29
C LEU A 648 -17.41 -29.77 7.43
N TRP A 649 -18.28 -30.75 7.75
CA TRP A 649 -17.86 -32.14 7.89
C TRP A 649 -17.31 -32.71 6.58
N LEU A 650 -18.01 -32.46 5.46
CA LEU A 650 -17.58 -32.89 4.13
C LEU A 650 -16.26 -32.25 3.72
N LEU A 651 -16.12 -30.93 3.91
CA LEU A 651 -14.92 -30.19 3.51
C LEU A 651 -13.68 -30.62 4.32
N LEU A 652 -13.84 -30.91 5.62
CA LEU A 652 -12.75 -31.45 6.44
C LEU A 652 -12.37 -32.89 6.06
N LYS A 653 -13.25 -33.62 5.37
CA LYS A 653 -13.02 -34.98 4.87
C LYS A 653 -12.54 -35.04 3.44
N ASP A 654 -12.67 -33.96 2.67
CA ASP A 654 -12.26 -33.93 1.28
C ASP A 654 -10.73 -33.83 1.18
N GLU A 655 -10.12 -34.78 0.46
CA GLU A 655 -8.67 -34.81 0.24
C GLU A 655 -8.21 -33.74 -0.76
N LEU A 656 -9.12 -33.19 -1.58
CA LEU A 656 -8.80 -32.28 -2.69
C LEU A 656 -8.85 -30.79 -2.31
N VAL A 657 -9.24 -30.45 -1.08
CA VAL A 657 -9.36 -29.06 -0.62
C VAL A 657 -8.01 -28.53 -0.10
N LEU A 658 -7.68 -27.29 -0.48
CA LEU A 658 -6.47 -26.56 -0.03
C LEU A 658 -6.34 -26.53 1.50
N GLY A 659 -5.10 -26.67 2.00
CA GLY A 659 -4.79 -26.69 3.43
C GLY A 659 -5.28 -25.44 4.18
N THR A 660 -5.17 -24.26 3.57
CA THR A 660 -5.67 -22.99 4.13
C THR A 660 -7.17 -23.00 4.39
N ILE A 661 -7.96 -23.53 3.44
CA ILE A 661 -9.41 -23.68 3.56
C ILE A 661 -9.78 -24.71 4.63
N LYS A 662 -9.02 -25.80 4.74
CA LYS A 662 -9.18 -26.77 5.84
C LYS A 662 -8.91 -26.16 7.21
N VAL A 663 -7.89 -25.30 7.34
CA VAL A 663 -7.60 -24.57 8.59
C VAL A 663 -8.75 -23.64 8.98
N LEU A 664 -9.31 -22.89 8.01
CA LEU A 664 -10.47 -22.03 8.26
C LEU A 664 -11.71 -22.85 8.67
N ALA A 665 -11.97 -23.97 7.98
CA ALA A 665 -13.07 -24.86 8.32
C ALA A 665 -12.88 -25.50 9.70
N LEU A 666 -11.65 -25.85 10.09
CA LEU A 666 -11.33 -26.32 11.43
C LEU A 666 -11.61 -25.23 12.48
N ASN A 667 -11.32 -23.97 12.18
CA ASN A 667 -11.67 -22.85 13.07
C ASN A 667 -13.20 -22.68 13.17
N GLY A 668 -13.93 -22.82 12.07
CA GLY A 668 -15.39 -22.88 12.06
C GLY A 668 -15.93 -24.00 12.96
N ALA A 669 -15.39 -25.21 12.81
CA ALA A 669 -15.76 -26.35 13.65
C ALA A 669 -15.44 -26.12 15.14
N LYS A 670 -14.31 -25.50 15.45
CA LYS A 670 -13.94 -25.10 16.82
C LYS A 670 -14.95 -24.12 17.41
N GLU A 671 -15.44 -23.14 16.65
CA GLU A 671 -16.44 -22.21 17.17
C GLU A 671 -17.80 -22.87 17.42
N VAL A 672 -18.23 -23.79 16.55
CA VAL A 672 -19.42 -24.62 16.80
C VAL A 672 -19.23 -25.46 18.07
N PHE A 673 -18.06 -26.06 18.26
CA PHE A 673 -17.74 -26.83 19.47
C PHE A 673 -17.77 -25.96 20.73
N ASN A 674 -17.15 -24.78 20.69
CA ASN A 674 -17.17 -23.81 21.78
C ASN A 674 -18.60 -23.37 22.12
N LEU A 675 -19.44 -23.17 21.11
CA LEU A 675 -20.85 -22.85 21.27
C LEU A 675 -21.58 -23.98 22.01
N LEU A 676 -21.42 -25.23 21.57
CA LEU A 676 -22.03 -26.42 22.20
C LEU A 676 -21.56 -26.62 23.65
N GLN A 677 -20.28 -26.38 23.94
CA GLN A 677 -19.77 -26.42 25.31
C GLN A 677 -20.39 -25.34 26.18
N SER A 678 -20.53 -24.11 25.65
CA SER A 678 -21.11 -22.99 26.40
C SER A 678 -22.60 -23.18 26.74
N THR A 679 -23.31 -23.98 25.94
CA THR A 679 -24.74 -24.31 26.15
C THR A 679 -24.95 -25.53 27.05
N GLY A 680 -23.92 -26.35 27.25
CA GLY A 680 -24.01 -27.58 28.04
C GLY A 680 -24.79 -28.71 27.34
N ILE A 681 -24.92 -28.64 26.00
CA ILE A 681 -25.69 -29.62 25.22
C ILE A 681 -24.90 -30.92 25.09
N THR A 682 -25.52 -32.02 25.50
CA THR A 682 -24.97 -33.37 25.34
C THR A 682 -25.16 -33.91 23.92
N SER A 683 -24.42 -34.95 23.53
CA SER A 683 -24.58 -35.61 22.22
C SER A 683 -26.00 -36.15 21.97
N ALA A 684 -26.67 -36.66 22.99
CA ALA A 684 -28.04 -37.13 22.90
C ALA A 684 -29.04 -35.97 22.68
N GLU A 685 -28.83 -34.84 23.37
CA GLU A 685 -29.65 -33.64 23.19
C GLU A 685 -29.41 -33.00 21.82
N LEU A 686 -28.16 -32.93 21.36
CA LEU A 686 -27.82 -32.48 20.01
C LEU A 686 -28.51 -33.34 18.96
N THR A 687 -28.39 -34.66 19.05
CA THR A 687 -29.09 -35.59 18.14
C THR A 687 -30.59 -35.35 18.12
N THR A 688 -31.20 -35.09 19.29
CA THR A 688 -32.64 -34.78 19.40
C THR A 688 -32.98 -33.45 18.72
N ILE A 689 -32.16 -32.41 18.90
CA ILE A 689 -32.32 -31.10 18.26
C ILE A 689 -32.23 -31.26 16.74
N LEU A 690 -31.18 -31.92 16.24
CA LEU A 690 -30.96 -32.15 14.81
C LEU A 690 -32.07 -33.03 14.19
N SER A 691 -32.57 -34.03 14.91
CA SER A 691 -33.68 -34.88 14.45
C SER A 691 -35.02 -34.14 14.39
N SER A 692 -35.15 -33.04 15.13
CA SER A 692 -36.33 -32.17 15.09
C SER A 692 -36.22 -31.02 14.08
N ALA A 693 -35.04 -30.87 13.46
CA ALA A 693 -34.73 -29.87 12.47
C ALA A 693 -35.09 -30.35 11.06
N VAL A 694 -35.32 -29.41 10.14
CA VAL A 694 -35.51 -29.74 8.72
C VAL A 694 -34.16 -30.13 8.13
N GLU A 695 -34.10 -31.28 7.45
CA GLU A 695 -32.89 -31.71 6.77
C GLU A 695 -32.56 -30.75 5.61
N PRO A 696 -31.29 -30.30 5.46
CA PRO A 696 -30.91 -29.40 4.39
C PRO A 696 -31.02 -30.09 3.02
N GLU A 697 -31.82 -29.52 2.12
CA GLU A 697 -31.93 -30.01 0.74
C GLU A 697 -30.77 -29.45 -0.11
N PHE A 698 -29.71 -30.25 -0.29
CA PHE A 698 -28.62 -29.92 -1.21
C PHE A 698 -29.00 -30.26 -2.65
N SER A 699 -29.23 -29.25 -3.49
CA SER A 699 -29.38 -29.42 -4.93
C SER A 699 -28.02 -29.27 -5.63
N ILE A 700 -27.07 -30.16 -5.37
CA ILE A 700 -25.72 -30.03 -5.94
C ILE A 700 -25.56 -30.99 -7.13
N THR A 701 -25.27 -30.42 -8.30
CA THR A 701 -24.56 -31.10 -9.39
C THR A 701 -23.10 -30.67 -9.34
N VAL A 702 -22.24 -31.49 -8.73
CA VAL A 702 -20.79 -31.26 -8.80
C VAL A 702 -20.30 -31.63 -10.20
N GLU A 703 -19.62 -30.71 -10.89
CA GLU A 703 -18.91 -31.02 -12.12
C GLU A 703 -17.55 -31.66 -11.78
N ASP A 704 -17.45 -33.00 -11.82
CA ASP A 704 -16.14 -33.65 -11.79
C ASP A 704 -15.45 -33.42 -13.16
N ILE A 705 -14.36 -32.63 -13.18
CA ILE A 705 -13.53 -32.49 -14.38
C ILE A 705 -12.55 -33.68 -14.44
N GLU A 706 -12.98 -34.82 -15.00
CA GLU A 706 -12.05 -35.90 -15.37
C GLU A 706 -11.32 -35.54 -16.67
N TYR A 707 -10.08 -35.06 -16.56
CA TYR A 707 -9.18 -34.90 -17.71
C TYR A 707 -8.66 -36.26 -18.17
N LYS A 708 -9.18 -36.78 -19.28
CA LYS A 708 -8.50 -37.86 -20.02
C LYS A 708 -7.59 -37.27 -21.09
N THR A 709 -6.29 -37.32 -20.85
CA THR A 709 -5.28 -37.13 -21.90
C THR A 709 -5.20 -38.40 -22.74
N GLU A 710 -5.73 -38.39 -23.96
CA GLU A 710 -5.28 -39.30 -25.01
C GLU A 710 -4.15 -38.63 -25.80
N ASN A 711 -3.10 -39.42 -26.05
CA ASN A 711 -1.81 -39.00 -26.61
C ASN A 711 -1.91 -38.12 -27.86
N GLY A 712 -1.15 -37.04 -27.87
CA GLY A 712 -0.83 -36.26 -29.06
C GLY A 712 0.38 -35.36 -28.79
N HIS A 713 1.52 -35.75 -29.33
CA HIS A 713 2.79 -35.02 -29.24
C HIS A 713 2.70 -33.64 -29.90
N ASN A 714 3.13 -32.62 -29.16
CA ASN A 714 4.07 -31.59 -29.60
C ASN A 714 4.85 -31.15 -28.35
N SER A 715 6.19 -31.08 -28.42
CA SER A 715 6.99 -30.76 -27.24
C SER A 715 6.79 -29.30 -26.85
N ARG A 716 6.69 -29.08 -25.55
CA ARG A 716 6.59 -27.78 -24.86
C ARG A 716 7.59 -26.72 -25.36
N GLU A 717 8.69 -27.17 -25.97
CA GLU A 717 9.78 -26.36 -26.51
C GLU A 717 9.39 -25.60 -27.81
N GLN A 718 8.54 -26.16 -28.68
CA GLN A 718 8.15 -25.48 -29.93
C GLN A 718 7.22 -24.27 -29.70
N VAL A 719 6.38 -24.33 -28.67
CA VAL A 719 5.46 -23.22 -28.31
C VAL A 719 6.22 -22.09 -27.61
N ILE A 720 7.24 -22.43 -26.83
CA ILE A 720 8.08 -21.43 -26.15
C ILE A 720 8.97 -20.70 -27.16
N ASP A 721 9.51 -21.39 -28.16
CA ASP A 721 10.34 -20.75 -29.20
C ASP A 721 9.55 -19.75 -30.08
N GLU A 722 8.25 -19.95 -30.28
CA GLU A 722 7.40 -18.99 -31.02
C GLU A 722 6.95 -17.78 -30.16
N ILE A 723 6.80 -17.95 -28.84
CA ILE A 723 6.40 -16.87 -27.91
C ILE A 723 7.53 -15.85 -27.69
N PHE A 724 8.80 -16.27 -27.73
CA PHE A 724 9.93 -15.44 -27.28
C PHE A 724 10.83 -14.87 -28.39
N MET A 725 10.49 -15.08 -29.67
CA MET A 725 11.36 -14.68 -30.79
C MET A 725 11.08 -13.29 -31.41
N ASP A 726 10.09 -12.50 -30.96
CA ASP A 726 9.91 -11.14 -31.52
C ASP A 726 9.99 -9.99 -30.50
N ARG A 727 10.99 -9.12 -30.73
CA ARG A 727 11.40 -8.02 -29.86
C ARG A 727 10.69 -6.72 -30.24
N SER A 728 9.39 -6.59 -29.97
CA SER A 728 8.71 -5.29 -29.89
C SER A 728 7.26 -5.38 -29.37
N THR A 729 7.03 -4.87 -28.14
CA THR A 729 5.78 -4.29 -27.56
C THR A 729 4.46 -4.50 -28.34
N LEU A 730 3.37 -5.12 -27.84
CA LEU A 730 2.38 -4.76 -26.78
C LEU A 730 1.18 -5.78 -26.87
N PRO A 731 0.04 -5.61 -26.16
CA PRO A 731 -0.34 -6.01 -24.80
C PRO A 731 -1.01 -7.41 -24.68
N THR A 732 -1.07 -7.92 -23.45
CA THR A 732 -1.53 -9.24 -22.97
C THR A 732 -2.96 -9.69 -23.37
N GLN A 733 -3.74 -8.89 -24.11
CA GLN A 733 -5.10 -9.25 -24.51
C GLN A 733 -5.17 -10.20 -25.72
N ASP A 734 -4.23 -10.12 -26.66
CA ASP A 734 -4.20 -11.03 -27.83
C ASP A 734 -3.65 -12.42 -27.47
N LEU A 735 -2.93 -12.54 -26.35
CA LEU A 735 -2.44 -13.82 -25.80
C LEU A 735 -3.57 -14.72 -25.28
N ILE A 736 -4.69 -14.13 -24.85
CA ILE A 736 -5.86 -14.91 -24.39
C ILE A 736 -6.63 -15.47 -25.59
N GLU A 737 -6.72 -14.74 -26.71
CA GLU A 737 -7.37 -15.21 -27.94
C GLU A 737 -6.58 -16.34 -28.61
N ILE A 738 -5.24 -16.27 -28.66
CA ILE A 738 -4.42 -17.36 -29.22
C ILE A 738 -4.48 -18.63 -28.34
N VAL A 739 -4.53 -18.48 -27.00
CA VAL A 739 -4.69 -19.61 -26.07
C VAL A 739 -6.11 -20.19 -26.10
N THR A 740 -7.12 -19.42 -26.51
CA THR A 740 -8.50 -19.92 -26.63
C THR A 740 -8.84 -20.50 -28.02
N GLU A 741 -8.13 -20.15 -29.09
CA GLU A 741 -8.40 -20.66 -30.44
C GLU A 741 -7.72 -22.00 -30.81
N GLU A 742 -6.67 -22.46 -30.11
CA GLU A 742 -6.03 -23.75 -30.42
C GLU A 742 -6.72 -25.00 -29.82
N PHE A 743 -7.81 -24.84 -29.05
CA PHE A 743 -8.58 -25.96 -28.51
C PHE A 743 -9.79 -26.35 -29.39
N SER A 744 -9.59 -26.50 -30.70
CA SER A 744 -10.63 -27.03 -31.61
C SER A 744 -10.61 -28.57 -31.77
N GLY A 745 -10.20 -29.28 -30.71
CA GLY A 745 -10.48 -30.72 -30.57
C GLY A 745 -11.81 -30.91 -29.84
N THR A 746 -12.78 -31.62 -30.44
CA THR A 746 -14.13 -31.79 -29.88
C THR A 746 -14.07 -32.52 -28.53
N LYS A 747 -14.03 -31.76 -27.43
CA LYS A 747 -14.09 -32.26 -26.05
C LYS A 747 -15.47 -32.89 -25.82
N LYS A 748 -15.52 -34.21 -25.57
CA LYS A 748 -16.72 -34.86 -25.07
C LYS A 748 -16.78 -34.72 -23.54
N LEU A 749 -17.57 -33.76 -23.06
CA LEU A 749 -18.01 -33.68 -21.67
C LEU A 749 -18.78 -34.95 -21.29
N ILE A 750 -18.31 -35.69 -20.29
CA ILE A 750 -19.08 -36.76 -19.66
C ILE A 750 -19.62 -36.21 -18.34
N LYS A 751 -20.94 -36.02 -18.26
CA LYS A 751 -21.63 -35.63 -17.03
C LYS A 751 -21.62 -36.80 -16.05
N LYS A 752 -21.02 -36.65 -14.87
CA LYS A 752 -21.24 -37.52 -13.72
C LYS A 752 -21.73 -36.67 -12.54
N LYS A 753 -22.78 -37.14 -11.88
CA LYS A 753 -23.24 -36.61 -10.60
C LYS A 753 -22.41 -37.28 -9.49
N ARG A 754 -21.79 -36.51 -8.59
CA ARG A 754 -21.47 -37.03 -7.24
C ARG A 754 -22.75 -37.06 -6.43
N GLU A 755 -23.12 -38.24 -5.94
CA GLU A 755 -24.08 -38.33 -4.83
C GLU A 755 -23.31 -37.92 -3.56
N ILE A 756 -23.78 -36.88 -2.87
CA ILE A 756 -23.32 -36.58 -1.52
C ILE A 756 -23.68 -37.83 -0.70
N GLY A 757 -22.68 -38.60 -0.27
CA GLY A 757 -22.93 -39.81 0.51
C GLY A 757 -23.79 -39.49 1.72
N ASP A 758 -24.76 -40.36 2.05
CA ASP A 758 -25.70 -40.14 3.16
C ASP A 758 -24.96 -39.81 4.48
N VAL A 759 -24.94 -38.52 4.86
CA VAL A 759 -24.34 -38.06 6.12
C VAL A 759 -25.38 -38.16 7.22
N SER A 760 -25.32 -39.21 8.04
CA SER A 760 -26.30 -39.38 9.12
C SER A 760 -26.17 -38.32 10.22
N ILE A 761 -27.31 -37.91 10.83
CA ILE A 761 -27.36 -37.01 12.00
C ILE A 761 -26.44 -37.51 13.13
N ALA A 762 -26.38 -38.83 13.36
CA ALA A 762 -25.55 -39.43 14.39
C ALA A 762 -24.04 -39.18 14.14
N LEU A 763 -23.61 -39.16 12.88
CA LEU A 763 -22.21 -38.86 12.53
C LEU A 763 -21.88 -37.38 12.78
N ILE A 764 -22.76 -36.47 12.38
CA ILE A 764 -22.59 -35.03 12.61
C ILE A 764 -22.58 -34.73 14.12
N ALA A 765 -23.54 -35.29 14.87
CA ALA A 765 -23.62 -35.12 16.32
C ALA A 765 -22.38 -35.66 17.03
N ASN A 766 -21.88 -36.84 16.63
CA ASN A 766 -20.64 -37.38 17.18
C ASN A 766 -19.45 -36.48 16.84
N PHE A 767 -19.31 -36.00 15.60
CA PHE A 767 -18.20 -35.15 15.18
C PHE A 767 -18.07 -33.90 16.07
N PHE A 768 -19.17 -33.18 16.32
CA PHE A 768 -19.15 -31.95 17.11
C PHE A 768 -19.24 -32.14 18.64
N THR A 769 -19.36 -33.37 19.12
CA THR A 769 -19.35 -33.69 20.57
C THR A 769 -18.16 -34.53 21.01
N THR A 770 -17.32 -34.96 20.07
CA THR A 770 -16.06 -35.65 20.34
C THR A 770 -15.01 -34.64 20.84
N PRO A 771 -14.12 -35.00 21.80
CA PRO A 771 -13.08 -34.10 22.28
C PRO A 771 -12.24 -33.53 21.12
N LEU A 772 -11.94 -32.23 21.18
CA LEU A 772 -11.22 -31.51 20.12
C LEU A 772 -9.86 -32.15 19.77
N THR A 773 -9.20 -32.75 20.77
CA THR A 773 -7.92 -33.49 20.60
C THR A 773 -8.01 -34.61 19.58
N THR A 774 -9.18 -35.24 19.43
CA THR A 774 -9.43 -36.34 18.50
C THR A 774 -9.74 -35.87 17.07
N ILE A 775 -10.06 -34.58 16.88
CA ILE A 775 -10.31 -33.96 15.57
C ILE A 775 -8.99 -33.46 14.97
N VAL A 776 -8.05 -33.01 15.81
CA VAL A 776 -6.70 -32.58 15.41
C VAL A 776 -5.83 -33.76 14.93
N ASP A 777 -6.13 -34.99 15.38
CA ASP A 777 -5.47 -36.24 14.96
C ASP A 777 -6.08 -36.87 13.68
N MET A 778 -7.03 -36.21 13.00
CA MET A 778 -7.34 -36.60 11.62
C MET A 778 -6.18 -36.14 10.74
N ASP A 779 -5.30 -37.07 10.36
CA ASP A 779 -4.15 -36.88 9.48
C ASP A 779 -4.45 -35.89 8.33
N VAL A 780 -4.19 -34.61 8.55
CA VAL A 780 -3.85 -33.67 7.49
C VAL A 780 -2.38 -33.92 7.22
N ALA A 781 -2.06 -35.10 6.68
CA ALA A 781 -0.79 -35.29 6.02
C ALA A 781 -0.88 -34.44 4.75
N PRO A 782 -0.14 -33.33 4.64
CA PRO A 782 -0.08 -32.62 3.38
C PRO A 782 0.59 -33.58 2.40
N ASP A 783 0.15 -33.54 1.14
CA ASP A 783 0.95 -34.10 0.05
C ASP A 783 2.40 -33.61 0.26
N PRO A 784 3.42 -34.48 0.32
CA PRO A 784 4.78 -34.13 0.75
C PRO A 784 5.41 -32.95 -0.01
N ILE A 785 4.84 -32.56 -1.16
CA ILE A 785 5.25 -31.39 -1.93
C ILE A 785 4.70 -30.08 -1.34
N PHE A 786 3.46 -30.07 -0.83
CA PHE A 786 2.85 -28.90 -0.18
C PHE A 786 3.26 -28.77 1.29
N ALA A 787 3.59 -29.87 1.99
CA ALA A 787 4.18 -29.83 3.33
C ALA A 787 5.50 -29.05 3.35
N ILE A 788 6.32 -29.20 2.29
CA ILE A 788 7.60 -28.49 2.15
C ILE A 788 7.36 -26.99 1.89
N LEU A 789 6.35 -26.63 1.10
CA LEU A 789 6.00 -25.23 0.80
C LEU A 789 5.34 -24.53 2.00
N ASP A 790 4.42 -25.20 2.69
CA ASP A 790 3.82 -24.70 3.93
C ASP A 790 4.83 -24.68 5.08
N ASP A 791 5.79 -25.60 5.17
CA ASP A 791 6.89 -25.51 6.15
C ASP A 791 7.80 -24.31 5.85
N ILE A 792 7.98 -23.93 4.58
CA ILE A 792 8.74 -22.73 4.17
C ILE A 792 7.96 -21.44 4.49
N ILE A 793 6.63 -21.44 4.32
CA ILE A 793 5.74 -20.29 4.60
C ILE A 793 5.47 -20.13 6.10
N ALA A 794 5.17 -21.23 6.80
CA ALA A 794 4.85 -21.28 8.23
C ALA A 794 6.08 -21.07 9.13
N ALA A 795 7.28 -21.44 8.68
CA ALA A 795 8.51 -21.13 9.43
C ALA A 795 8.86 -19.62 9.46
N ARG A 796 8.18 -18.77 8.67
CA ARG A 796 8.61 -17.37 8.47
C ARG A 796 7.57 -16.25 8.70
N ASN A 797 6.33 -16.51 9.12
CA ASN A 797 5.34 -15.45 9.41
C ASN A 797 5.32 -14.34 8.32
N PHE A 798 5.02 -14.70 7.08
CA PHE A 798 4.94 -13.72 5.99
C PHE A 798 3.71 -12.82 6.12
N ASP A 799 3.96 -11.51 6.14
CA ASP A 799 2.96 -10.45 6.07
C ASP A 799 2.51 -10.26 4.60
N THR A 800 1.22 -10.03 4.39
CA THR A 800 0.39 -10.24 3.17
C THR A 800 0.65 -9.32 1.97
N ARG A 801 1.90 -8.98 1.64
CA ARG A 801 2.21 -7.96 0.61
C ARG A 801 2.97 -8.40 -0.64
N ILE A 802 3.03 -9.69 -0.95
CA ILE A 802 3.59 -10.15 -2.24
C ILE A 802 2.45 -10.73 -3.09
N PRO A 803 2.29 -10.33 -4.38
CA PRO A 803 1.23 -10.85 -5.23
C PRO A 803 1.43 -12.34 -5.50
N SER A 804 0.31 -13.03 -5.69
CA SER A 804 0.15 -14.47 -5.94
C SER A 804 0.82 -15.02 -7.21
N ASP A 805 1.54 -14.21 -7.98
CA ASP A 805 2.15 -14.61 -9.26
C ASP A 805 3.46 -15.43 -9.09
N CYS A 806 3.67 -16.03 -7.92
CA CYS A 806 4.77 -16.97 -7.66
C CYS A 806 4.30 -18.40 -7.40
N TYR A 807 3.08 -18.75 -7.84
CA TYR A 807 2.59 -20.14 -7.87
C TYR A 807 2.93 -20.86 -9.17
#